data_AF-A0A9W6G408-F1
#
_entry.id   AF-A0A9W6G408-F1
#
_cell.length_a   1.000
_cell.length_b   1.000
_cell.length_c   1.000
_cell.angle_alpha   90.00
_cell.angle_beta   90.00
_cell.angle_gamma   90.00
#
_symmetry.space_group_name_H-M   'P 1'
#
loop_
_entity.id
_entity.type
_entity.pdbx_description
1 polymer ?
#
loop_
_entity_poly.entity_id
_entity_poly.type
_entity_poly.pdbx_seq_one_letter_code
_entity_poly.pdbx_strand_id
1 'polypeptide(L)'
;MAKGPKEKLEAAIKAELPDDVTMEDFQFVLQQLLDAWRPILQEDLELSKSAERLIKETEQHPHTCEDEQLLADRLFAPLVTEEVALRTLDAKAREILGPIDQWRWCLRKILCCFRFGWLLSRARTFPVAVYYLYRYWLCIRRLFDDTIGNRPLTVDERADFRQLVANFATVFKPYLENEARTTDRATELADDATAGNLDCHVGGDAAESLFEKFLTPVNAELLMGKEAFAKLRQDPRFWFCRCWCLCAFRFGWCLGRARTLFDLVRCLIAYFVCLRRCFQPLTCQITKPVGCTDEEVNQNVGGLAVTAVGTATGGFFDHYTLEWRKVEGLPCSDDSGWQSTGVAYPGGTPTGTVSVVNGVLGWINTTVLPAGSYEIRLCVYSSLPNVARTCCCTQFSLFKVLVWIDHVADAPVKTGPGFGPFNPDSPLLIPSTNDVASVGCCVTVSGSAFVGECNNRKIKCFELRAGIGFLPGPGQMGFNPADYSILLSGPVCYTDPDPQIEAGKRAQWNQVIGKPLTTNLVDSIDIQLGNITIHDLWKLRPFCWPSDPGLPTNVMDGPCPDSHHRCRSGKYTLLLHVTDTLGNDYYDTQQVWFDNKPLTVEFAGLAGLPGCTDLHIGLNTQFVPPGAPCNIPWPVGILGIAYDEYIDESDLNPPSDNFDFYILQITRQGGPTLQIPITPDLINYGPDPFKGTTRVGDPGTRCDPVPLVVGCPPPPPIPPKFDGILTLLDLRIFDATCALSVPAPYVIPAGFPLKRGTCCGYAFQLYARDRTRSDSVSCHEAWTPPWAVCICNDLPGDGNG
;
A
#
# COMPACT_ATOMS: atom_id res chain seq x y z
N MET A 1 -38.56 17.98 -53.55
CA MET A 1 -39.40 18.87 -52.72
C MET A 1 -38.80 18.90 -51.33
N ALA A 2 -38.10 19.98 -50.99
CA ALA A 2 -37.53 20.15 -49.65
C ALA A 2 -38.68 20.40 -48.67
N LYS A 3 -38.82 19.53 -47.67
CA LYS A 3 -39.81 19.70 -46.59
C LYS A 3 -39.58 21.06 -45.91
N GLY A 4 -40.66 21.81 -45.71
CA GLY A 4 -40.60 23.19 -45.21
C GLY A 4 -40.10 23.28 -43.76
N PRO A 5 -39.68 24.47 -43.28
CA PRO A 5 -39.22 24.69 -41.90
C PRO A 5 -40.24 24.21 -40.85
N LYS A 6 -41.53 24.28 -41.19
CA LYS A 6 -42.63 23.84 -40.34
C LYS A 6 -42.70 22.31 -40.19
N GLU A 7 -42.42 21.55 -41.25
CA GLU A 7 -42.38 20.07 -41.21
C GLU A 7 -41.12 19.55 -40.50
N LYS A 8 -40.01 20.30 -40.54
CA LYS A 8 -38.81 19.99 -39.73
C LYS A 8 -39.03 20.26 -38.24
N LEU A 9 -39.73 21.34 -37.90
CA LEU A 9 -40.12 21.66 -36.53
C LEU A 9 -41.14 20.64 -36.00
N GLU A 10 -42.14 20.24 -36.80
CA GLU A 10 -43.09 19.19 -36.43
C GLU A 10 -42.43 17.82 -36.30
N ALA A 11 -41.44 17.49 -37.13
CA ALA A 11 -40.67 16.25 -36.99
C ALA A 11 -39.72 16.25 -35.78
N ALA A 12 -39.15 17.41 -35.40
CA ALA A 12 -38.34 17.55 -34.19
C ALA A 12 -39.19 17.50 -32.91
N ILE A 13 -40.35 18.19 -32.91
CA ILE A 13 -41.34 18.14 -31.81
C ILE A 13 -41.87 16.72 -31.62
N LYS A 14 -42.14 16.00 -32.72
CA LYS A 14 -42.60 14.60 -32.68
C LYS A 14 -41.51 13.58 -32.34
N ALA A 15 -40.23 13.97 -32.45
CA ALA A 15 -39.10 13.15 -32.01
C ALA A 15 -38.77 13.32 -30.51
N GLU A 16 -39.12 14.47 -29.92
CA GLU A 16 -38.96 14.74 -28.47
C GLU A 16 -40.14 14.31 -27.61
N LEU A 17 -41.34 14.22 -28.17
CA LEU A 17 -42.55 13.78 -27.46
C LEU A 17 -42.75 12.28 -27.73
N PRO A 18 -42.54 11.39 -26.75
CA PRO A 18 -42.96 9.99 -26.87
C PRO A 18 -44.46 9.94 -27.18
N ASP A 19 -44.97 8.82 -27.73
CA ASP A 19 -46.40 8.56 -27.99
C ASP A 19 -47.34 8.76 -26.75
N ASP A 20 -46.74 9.07 -25.60
CA ASP A 20 -47.30 9.23 -24.26
C ASP A 20 -48.10 10.50 -24.04
N VAL A 21 -47.76 11.59 -24.73
CA VAL A 21 -48.43 12.89 -24.49
C VAL A 21 -49.89 12.87 -24.95
N THR A 22 -50.26 11.87 -25.76
CA THR A 22 -51.64 11.58 -26.14
C THR A 22 -52.34 10.53 -25.25
N MET A 23 -51.66 9.94 -24.26
CA MET A 23 -52.29 8.99 -23.33
C MET A 23 -53.15 9.70 -22.28
N GLU A 24 -54.34 9.16 -22.03
CA GLU A 24 -55.29 9.67 -21.02
C GLU A 24 -54.63 9.86 -19.65
N ASP A 25 -53.74 8.95 -19.26
CA ASP A 25 -53.03 8.98 -17.98
C ASP A 25 -52.02 10.14 -17.89
N PHE A 26 -51.31 10.47 -18.97
CA PHE A 26 -50.41 11.63 -18.98
C PHE A 26 -51.21 12.93 -18.84
N GLN A 27 -52.32 13.05 -19.59
CA GLN A 27 -53.19 14.23 -19.51
C GLN A 27 -53.81 14.40 -18.12
N PHE A 28 -54.20 13.30 -17.47
CA PHE A 28 -54.68 13.32 -16.10
C PHE A 28 -53.61 13.84 -15.13
N VAL A 29 -52.39 13.29 -15.17
CA VAL A 29 -51.30 13.70 -14.26
C VAL A 29 -50.89 15.16 -14.53
N LEU A 30 -50.86 15.58 -15.80
CA LEU A 30 -50.61 16.97 -16.16
C LEU A 30 -51.70 17.89 -15.60
N GLN A 31 -52.97 17.50 -15.68
CA GLN A 31 -54.07 18.28 -15.12
C GLN A 31 -53.94 18.44 -13.60
N GLN A 32 -53.58 17.36 -12.88
CA GLN A 32 -53.33 17.42 -11.43
C GLN A 32 -52.16 18.33 -11.07
N LEU A 33 -51.09 18.31 -11.85
CA LEU A 33 -49.96 19.21 -11.69
C LEU A 33 -50.33 20.67 -11.94
N LEU A 34 -51.14 20.94 -12.98
CA LEU A 34 -51.66 22.28 -13.25
C LEU A 34 -52.61 22.76 -12.15
N ASP A 35 -53.44 21.88 -11.60
CA ASP A 35 -54.36 22.23 -10.51
C ASP A 35 -53.63 22.50 -9.19
N ALA A 36 -52.49 21.84 -8.95
CA ALA A 36 -51.60 22.17 -7.83
C ALA A 36 -50.88 23.52 -8.03
N TRP A 37 -50.46 23.84 -9.27
CA TRP A 37 -49.77 25.10 -9.61
C TRP A 37 -50.69 26.32 -9.67
N ARG A 38 -51.93 26.14 -10.14
CA ARG A 38 -52.85 27.25 -10.44
C ARG A 38 -53.10 28.20 -9.26
N PRO A 39 -53.33 27.73 -8.02
CA PRO A 39 -53.48 28.63 -6.87
C PRO A 39 -52.24 29.48 -6.60
N ILE A 40 -51.05 28.91 -6.76
CA ILE A 40 -49.77 29.61 -6.55
C ILE A 40 -49.60 30.71 -7.61
N LEU A 41 -49.86 30.39 -8.88
CA LEU A 41 -49.81 31.38 -9.96
C LEU A 41 -50.84 32.50 -9.78
N GLN A 42 -52.02 32.19 -9.24
CA GLN A 42 -53.04 33.20 -8.93
C GLN A 42 -52.59 34.11 -7.79
N GLU A 43 -52.01 33.56 -6.73
CA GLU A 43 -51.42 34.34 -5.62
C GLU A 43 -50.35 35.30 -6.14
N ASP A 44 -49.38 34.81 -6.92
CA ASP A 44 -48.33 35.63 -7.52
C ASP A 44 -48.88 36.68 -8.49
N LEU A 45 -49.88 36.33 -9.30
CA LEU A 45 -50.53 37.27 -10.21
C LEU A 45 -51.23 38.39 -9.45
N GLU A 46 -51.94 38.09 -8.36
CA GLU A 46 -52.57 39.12 -7.52
C GLU A 46 -51.53 40.02 -6.84
N LEU A 47 -50.40 39.48 -6.41
CA LEU A 47 -49.29 40.25 -5.83
C LEU A 47 -48.62 41.16 -6.85
N SER A 48 -48.47 40.70 -8.09
CA SER A 48 -47.86 41.49 -9.17
C SER A 48 -48.66 42.75 -9.53
N LYS A 49 -49.94 42.85 -9.15
CA LYS A 49 -50.80 44.00 -9.43
C LYS A 49 -50.49 45.24 -8.58
N SER A 50 -49.70 45.14 -7.50
CA SER A 50 -49.34 46.27 -6.64
C SER A 50 -47.90 46.17 -6.10
N ALA A 51 -47.03 47.06 -6.54
CA ALA A 51 -45.65 47.15 -6.04
C ALA A 51 -45.59 47.45 -4.52
N GLU A 52 -46.50 48.30 -4.02
CA GLU A 52 -46.60 48.63 -2.59
C GLU A 52 -47.00 47.41 -1.75
N ARG A 53 -47.95 46.61 -2.23
CA ARG A 53 -48.34 45.37 -1.58
C ARG A 53 -47.19 44.36 -1.55
N LEU A 54 -46.47 44.22 -2.66
CA LEU A 54 -45.32 43.32 -2.75
C LEU A 54 -44.19 43.72 -1.77
N ILE A 55 -43.86 45.02 -1.68
CA ILE A 55 -42.89 45.53 -0.70
C ILE A 55 -43.37 45.25 0.72
N LYS A 56 -44.63 45.57 1.03
CA LYS A 56 -45.21 45.35 2.35
C LYS A 56 -45.21 43.87 2.76
N GLU A 57 -45.58 42.96 1.85
CA GLU A 57 -45.57 41.53 2.12
C GLU A 57 -44.14 41.00 2.31
N THR A 58 -43.17 41.51 1.54
CA THR A 58 -41.74 41.16 1.67
C THR A 58 -41.16 41.62 3.02
N GLU A 59 -41.52 42.82 3.48
CA GLU A 59 -41.08 43.35 4.78
C GLU A 59 -41.72 42.61 5.96
N GLN A 60 -42.96 42.16 5.81
CA GLN A 60 -43.72 41.47 6.86
C GLN A 60 -43.44 39.98 6.94
N HIS A 61 -43.01 39.35 5.85
CA HIS A 61 -42.74 37.91 5.76
C HIS A 61 -41.36 37.67 5.12
N PRO A 62 -40.26 37.84 5.88
CA PRO A 62 -38.94 37.50 5.38
C PRO A 62 -38.87 36.02 5.03
N HIS A 63 -38.48 35.71 3.80
CA HIS A 63 -38.48 34.37 3.26
C HIS A 63 -37.59 33.40 4.06
N THR A 64 -38.19 32.34 4.61
CA THR A 64 -37.49 31.32 5.42
C THR A 64 -37.39 29.98 4.69
N CYS A 65 -36.49 29.11 5.17
CA CYS A 65 -36.38 27.74 4.64
C CYS A 65 -37.63 26.88 4.91
N GLU A 66 -38.47 27.23 5.90
CA GLU A 66 -39.75 26.54 6.17
C GLU A 66 -40.84 26.97 5.17
N ASP A 67 -40.81 28.21 4.68
CA ASP A 67 -41.74 28.66 3.63
C ASP A 67 -41.53 27.87 2.33
N GLU A 68 -40.27 27.57 1.99
CA GLU A 68 -39.92 26.69 0.86
C GLU A 68 -40.43 25.25 1.08
N GLN A 69 -40.39 24.74 2.31
CA GLN A 69 -40.96 23.42 2.63
C GLN A 69 -42.47 23.40 2.45
N LEU A 70 -43.18 24.41 2.97
CA LEU A 70 -44.63 24.52 2.84
C LEU A 70 -45.06 24.66 1.38
N LEU A 71 -44.30 25.40 0.57
CA LEU A 71 -44.54 25.51 -0.85
C LEU A 71 -44.33 24.18 -1.58
N ALA A 72 -43.25 23.45 -1.28
CA ALA A 72 -43.04 22.10 -1.81
C ALA A 72 -44.17 21.14 -1.40
N ASP A 73 -44.67 21.26 -0.17
CA ASP A 73 -45.77 20.44 0.34
C ASP A 73 -47.07 20.70 -0.42
N ARG A 74 -47.44 21.97 -0.64
CA ARG A 74 -48.60 22.36 -1.46
C ARG A 74 -48.48 21.83 -2.90
N LEU A 75 -47.27 21.84 -3.45
CA LEU A 75 -47.01 21.46 -4.84
C LEU A 75 -47.09 19.95 -5.08
N PHE A 76 -46.46 19.16 -4.21
CA PHE A 76 -46.22 17.75 -4.47
C PHE A 76 -47.20 16.81 -3.76
N ALA A 77 -47.88 17.24 -2.68
CA ALA A 77 -48.85 16.39 -2.00
C ALA A 77 -50.00 15.89 -2.90
N PRO A 78 -50.57 16.71 -3.82
CA PRO A 78 -51.59 16.23 -4.75
C PRO A 78 -51.07 15.20 -5.77
N LEU A 79 -49.76 15.19 -6.03
CA LEU A 79 -49.13 14.37 -7.07
C LEU A 79 -48.75 12.95 -6.63
N VAL A 80 -48.92 12.63 -5.35
CA VAL A 80 -48.59 11.33 -4.77
C VAL A 80 -49.82 10.61 -4.21
N THR A 81 -51.02 11.04 -4.62
CA THR A 81 -52.24 10.27 -4.37
C THR A 81 -52.16 8.91 -5.06
N GLU A 82 -52.89 7.93 -4.54
CA GLU A 82 -52.89 6.57 -5.09
C GLU A 82 -53.29 6.56 -6.57
N GLU A 83 -54.29 7.36 -6.96
CA GLU A 83 -54.74 7.47 -8.35
C GLU A 83 -53.67 8.10 -9.26
N VAL A 84 -53.08 9.22 -8.86
CA VAL A 84 -52.02 9.88 -9.65
C VAL A 84 -50.82 8.96 -9.82
N ALA A 85 -50.40 8.31 -8.74
CA ALA A 85 -49.23 7.45 -8.78
C ALA A 85 -49.46 6.21 -9.67
N LEU A 86 -50.64 5.59 -9.62
CA LEU A 86 -50.99 4.52 -10.55
C LEU A 86 -50.93 5.02 -11.99
N ARG A 87 -51.49 6.20 -12.28
CA ARG A 87 -51.49 6.78 -13.64
C ARG A 87 -50.11 7.22 -14.13
N THR A 88 -49.14 7.47 -13.24
CA THR A 88 -47.74 7.69 -13.64
C THR A 88 -47.02 6.41 -14.09
N LEU A 89 -47.53 5.24 -13.73
CA LEU A 89 -46.98 3.94 -14.09
C LEU A 89 -47.72 3.37 -15.30
N ASP A 90 -47.02 2.71 -16.22
CA ASP A 90 -47.68 2.01 -17.32
C ASP A 90 -48.43 0.74 -16.83
N ALA A 91 -49.29 0.19 -17.67
CA ALA A 91 -50.13 -0.96 -17.31
C ALA A 91 -49.31 -2.18 -16.85
N LYS A 92 -48.15 -2.41 -17.47
CA LYS A 92 -47.25 -3.53 -17.16
C LYS A 92 -46.56 -3.31 -15.81
N ALA A 93 -46.15 -2.09 -15.50
CA ALA A 93 -45.61 -1.70 -14.21
C ALA A 93 -46.63 -1.92 -13.08
N ARG A 94 -47.89 -1.54 -13.29
CA ARG A 94 -48.98 -1.76 -12.32
C ARG A 94 -49.20 -3.25 -12.05
N GLU A 95 -49.21 -4.07 -13.10
CA GLU A 95 -49.35 -5.52 -12.99
C GLU A 95 -48.22 -6.14 -12.16
N ILE A 96 -46.96 -5.74 -12.43
CA ILE A 96 -45.79 -6.30 -11.73
C ILE A 96 -45.72 -5.86 -10.27
N LEU A 97 -46.09 -4.61 -9.95
CA LEU A 97 -46.05 -4.10 -8.57
C LEU A 97 -47.18 -4.65 -7.70
N GLY A 98 -48.26 -5.13 -8.31
CA GLY A 98 -49.43 -5.66 -7.61
C GLY A 98 -50.18 -4.60 -6.80
N PRO A 99 -51.02 -5.02 -5.84
CA PRO A 99 -51.88 -4.12 -5.08
C PRO A 99 -51.11 -3.02 -4.33
N ILE A 100 -51.61 -1.79 -4.40
CA ILE A 100 -50.96 -0.59 -3.84
C ILE A 100 -50.68 -0.67 -2.34
N ASP A 101 -51.50 -1.41 -1.58
CA ASP A 101 -51.30 -1.63 -0.14
C ASP A 101 -49.93 -2.25 0.17
N GLN A 102 -49.36 -3.02 -0.76
CA GLN A 102 -48.08 -3.68 -0.56
C GLN A 102 -46.89 -2.73 -0.70
N TRP A 103 -47.08 -1.57 -1.35
CA TRP A 103 -46.02 -0.60 -1.61
C TRP A 103 -46.42 0.85 -1.29
N ARG A 104 -47.46 1.04 -0.46
CA ARG A 104 -47.88 2.37 0.03
C ARG A 104 -46.77 3.13 0.74
N TRP A 105 -45.84 2.42 1.40
CA TRP A 105 -44.64 3.00 2.00
C TRP A 105 -43.74 3.67 0.96
N CYS A 106 -43.68 3.12 -0.26
CA CYS A 106 -42.91 3.67 -1.35
C CYS A 106 -43.47 5.02 -1.81
N LEU A 107 -44.79 5.14 -1.96
CA LEU A 107 -45.43 6.40 -2.34
C LEU A 107 -45.12 7.56 -1.39
N ARG A 108 -45.15 7.27 -0.08
CA ARG A 108 -44.78 8.26 0.94
C ARG A 108 -43.30 8.65 0.82
N LYS A 109 -42.43 7.70 0.50
CA LYS A 109 -41.02 7.96 0.19
C LYS A 109 -40.85 8.84 -1.05
N ILE A 110 -41.59 8.57 -2.13
CA ILE A 110 -41.55 9.37 -3.37
C ILE A 110 -41.91 10.84 -3.12
N LEU A 111 -42.87 11.11 -2.24
CA LEU A 111 -43.18 12.47 -1.81
C LEU A 111 -41.98 13.19 -1.18
N CYS A 112 -41.26 12.51 -0.28
CA CYS A 112 -40.02 13.04 0.30
C CYS A 112 -38.98 13.30 -0.80
N CYS A 113 -38.90 12.43 -1.82
CA CYS A 113 -37.94 12.57 -2.90
C CYS A 113 -38.24 13.76 -3.83
N PHE A 114 -39.52 13.96 -4.21
CA PHE A 114 -39.92 15.15 -4.98
C PHE A 114 -39.55 16.45 -4.27
N ARG A 115 -39.91 16.55 -2.98
CA ARG A 115 -39.65 17.75 -2.16
C ARG A 115 -38.16 18.06 -2.09
N PHE A 116 -37.34 17.06 -1.75
CA PHE A 116 -35.91 17.29 -1.63
C PHE A 116 -35.24 17.66 -2.96
N GLY A 117 -35.64 17.03 -4.07
CA GLY A 117 -35.11 17.40 -5.39
C GLY A 117 -35.41 18.86 -5.72
N TRP A 118 -36.64 19.30 -5.48
CA TRP A 118 -37.08 20.68 -5.68
C TRP A 118 -36.33 21.67 -4.78
N LEU A 119 -36.26 21.37 -3.48
CA LEU A 119 -35.55 22.20 -2.50
C LEU A 119 -34.06 22.33 -2.83
N LEU A 120 -33.42 21.22 -3.21
CA LEU A 120 -31.98 21.21 -3.48
C LEU A 120 -31.63 22.03 -4.73
N SER A 121 -32.50 22.03 -5.75
CA SER A 121 -32.30 22.88 -6.94
C SER A 121 -32.33 24.38 -6.65
N ARG A 122 -32.95 24.77 -5.51
CA ARG A 122 -33.05 26.14 -5.03
C ARG A 122 -32.02 26.48 -3.93
N ALA A 123 -31.27 25.48 -3.46
CA ALA A 123 -30.23 25.69 -2.46
C ALA A 123 -29.07 26.49 -3.08
N ARG A 124 -28.83 27.70 -2.56
CA ARG A 124 -27.76 28.58 -3.06
C ARG A 124 -26.40 28.32 -2.41
N THR A 125 -26.36 27.56 -1.31
CA THR A 125 -25.15 27.28 -0.54
C THR A 125 -25.20 25.89 0.09
N PHE A 126 -24.03 25.33 0.40
CA PHE A 126 -23.93 24.02 1.04
C PHE A 126 -24.62 23.94 2.42
N PRO A 127 -24.56 24.96 3.31
CA PRO A 127 -25.32 24.94 4.57
C PRO A 127 -26.85 24.81 4.36
N VAL A 128 -27.41 25.51 3.37
CA VAL A 128 -28.84 25.38 3.03
C VAL A 128 -29.14 23.99 2.49
N ALA A 129 -28.26 23.43 1.66
CA ALA A 129 -28.39 22.06 1.17
C ALA A 129 -28.36 21.02 2.31
N VAL A 130 -27.51 21.21 3.32
CA VAL A 130 -27.47 20.35 4.53
C VAL A 130 -28.77 20.45 5.33
N TYR A 131 -29.35 21.65 5.44
CA TYR A 131 -30.65 21.82 6.09
C TYR A 131 -31.78 21.10 5.33
N TYR A 132 -31.81 21.19 3.99
CA TYR A 132 -32.78 20.42 3.21
C TYR A 132 -32.53 18.91 3.29
N LEU A 133 -31.28 18.48 3.39
CA LEU A 133 -30.93 17.08 3.63
C LEU A 133 -31.45 16.60 4.99
N TYR A 134 -31.38 17.45 6.02
CA TYR A 134 -31.97 17.16 7.33
C TYR A 134 -33.48 16.98 7.24
N ARG A 135 -34.18 17.85 6.50
CA ARG A 135 -35.63 17.73 6.29
C ARG A 135 -36.01 16.48 5.50
N TYR A 136 -35.22 16.13 4.50
CA TYR A 136 -35.37 14.86 3.77
C TYR A 136 -35.15 13.66 4.69
N TRP A 137 -34.09 13.66 5.50
CA TRP A 137 -33.81 12.61 6.47
C TRP A 137 -34.96 12.43 7.47
N LEU A 138 -35.50 13.53 8.03
CA LEU A 138 -36.69 13.48 8.89
C LEU A 138 -37.90 12.91 8.18
N CYS A 139 -38.15 13.33 6.92
CA CYS A 139 -39.27 12.84 6.13
C CYS A 139 -39.21 11.32 5.93
N ILE A 140 -38.03 10.79 5.59
CA ILE A 140 -37.82 9.34 5.43
C ILE A 140 -37.93 8.60 6.76
N ARG A 141 -37.32 9.10 7.84
CA ARG A 141 -37.34 8.45 9.15
C ARG A 141 -38.75 8.34 9.73
N ARG A 142 -39.59 9.36 9.54
CA ARG A 142 -41.00 9.35 9.94
C ARG A 142 -41.85 8.31 9.22
N LEU A 143 -41.38 7.75 8.09
CA LEU A 143 -42.08 6.64 7.45
C LEU A 143 -42.05 5.36 8.30
N PHE A 144 -41.09 5.26 9.23
CA PHE A 144 -40.82 4.05 10.01
C PHE A 144 -40.93 4.30 11.52
N ASP A 145 -40.75 5.53 11.98
CA ASP A 145 -40.94 5.95 13.38
C ASP A 145 -41.58 7.34 13.44
N ASP A 146 -42.89 7.38 13.72
CA ASP A 146 -43.70 8.60 13.84
C ASP A 146 -43.28 9.50 15.04
N THR A 147 -42.44 9.00 15.96
CA THR A 147 -41.94 9.80 17.09
C THR A 147 -40.82 10.75 16.67
N ILE A 148 -40.14 10.49 15.55
CA ILE A 148 -38.97 11.26 15.11
C ILE A 148 -39.37 12.71 14.75
N GLY A 149 -38.69 13.67 15.37
CA GLY A 149 -38.98 15.10 15.26
C GLY A 149 -40.05 15.63 16.22
N ASN A 150 -40.71 14.74 16.99
CA ASN A 150 -41.50 15.10 18.17
C ASN A 150 -40.73 14.87 19.49
N ARG A 151 -39.50 14.35 19.39
CA ARG A 151 -38.53 14.15 20.47
C ARG A 151 -37.13 14.62 20.05
N PRO A 152 -36.22 14.90 21.01
CA PRO A 152 -34.81 15.07 20.71
C PRO A 152 -34.21 13.83 20.04
N LEU A 153 -33.25 14.04 19.15
CA LEU A 153 -32.51 12.96 18.48
C LEU A 153 -31.62 12.22 19.48
N THR A 154 -31.59 10.90 19.37
CA THR A 154 -30.68 10.03 20.11
C THR A 154 -29.22 10.24 19.69
N VAL A 155 -28.28 9.56 20.37
CA VAL A 155 -26.86 9.61 19.99
C VAL A 155 -26.66 8.97 18.62
N ASP A 156 -27.27 7.81 18.38
CA ASP A 156 -27.12 7.06 17.12
C ASP A 156 -27.75 7.80 15.95
N GLU A 157 -28.94 8.40 16.11
CA GLU A 157 -29.57 9.22 15.06
C GLU A 157 -28.73 10.45 14.69
N ARG A 158 -28.05 11.06 15.67
CA ARG A 158 -27.11 12.17 15.40
C ARG A 158 -25.86 11.69 14.69
N ALA A 159 -25.35 10.51 15.02
CA ALA A 159 -24.22 9.90 14.33
C ALA A 159 -24.59 9.55 12.88
N ASP A 160 -25.75 8.96 12.66
CA ASP A 160 -26.28 8.62 11.34
C ASP A 160 -26.37 9.87 10.46
N PHE A 161 -26.97 10.95 10.97
CA PHE A 161 -27.10 12.19 10.21
C PHE A 161 -25.74 12.85 9.93
N ARG A 162 -24.79 12.82 10.88
CA ARG A 162 -23.42 13.34 10.65
C ARG A 162 -22.71 12.58 9.54
N GLN A 163 -22.79 11.25 9.55
CA GLN A 163 -22.21 10.42 8.50
C GLN A 163 -22.88 10.68 7.14
N LEU A 164 -24.22 10.84 7.14
CA LEU A 164 -24.96 11.18 5.93
C LEU A 164 -24.53 12.52 5.33
N VAL A 165 -24.28 13.54 6.17
CA VAL A 165 -23.75 14.84 5.73
C VAL A 165 -22.33 14.72 5.18
N ALA A 166 -21.46 13.93 5.80
CA ALA A 166 -20.10 13.68 5.30
C ALA A 166 -20.12 12.99 3.92
N ASN A 167 -20.99 11.99 3.75
CA ASN A 167 -21.16 11.28 2.49
C ASN A 167 -21.78 12.22 1.42
N PHE A 168 -22.72 13.08 1.82
CA PHE A 168 -23.29 14.10 0.92
C PHE A 168 -22.23 15.12 0.48
N ALA A 169 -21.37 15.58 1.38
CA ALA A 169 -20.28 16.51 1.04
C ALA A 169 -19.35 15.93 -0.03
N THR A 170 -19.05 14.63 0.05
CA THR A 170 -18.17 13.92 -0.89
C THR A 170 -18.70 13.92 -2.32
N VAL A 171 -20.03 13.85 -2.49
CA VAL A 171 -20.67 13.86 -3.82
C VAL A 171 -21.01 15.28 -4.29
N PHE A 172 -21.25 16.20 -3.36
CA PHE A 172 -21.63 17.59 -3.67
C PHE A 172 -20.42 18.47 -4.03
N LYS A 173 -19.24 18.21 -3.45
CA LYS A 173 -18.02 18.99 -3.73
C LYS A 173 -17.59 18.92 -5.21
N PRO A 174 -17.47 17.74 -5.85
CA PRO A 174 -17.12 17.66 -7.28
C PRO A 174 -18.14 18.34 -8.20
N TYR A 175 -19.42 18.39 -7.80
CA TYR A 175 -20.46 19.10 -8.54
C TYR A 175 -20.19 20.61 -8.56
N LEU A 176 -19.91 21.22 -7.40
CA LEU A 176 -19.55 22.63 -7.30
C LEU A 176 -18.27 22.96 -8.07
N GLU A 177 -17.27 22.08 -8.00
CA GLU A 177 -16.01 22.24 -8.74
C GLU A 177 -16.18 22.07 -10.26
N ASN A 178 -17.16 21.27 -10.71
CA ASN A 178 -17.46 21.12 -12.12
C ASN A 178 -18.21 22.35 -12.67
N GLU A 179 -19.17 22.90 -11.92
CA GLU A 179 -19.79 24.18 -12.27
C GLU A 179 -18.75 25.31 -12.31
N ALA A 180 -17.85 25.36 -11.32
CA ALA A 180 -16.78 26.35 -11.28
C ALA A 180 -15.82 26.25 -12.49
N ARG A 181 -15.57 25.05 -13.04
CA ARG A 181 -14.71 24.83 -14.21
C ARG A 181 -15.35 25.16 -15.55
N THR A 182 -16.67 25.38 -15.62
CA THR A 182 -17.31 25.76 -16.90
C THR A 182 -16.82 27.11 -17.44
N THR A 183 -16.28 27.99 -16.57
CA THR A 183 -15.60 29.23 -16.99
C THR A 183 -14.33 28.96 -17.79
N ASP A 184 -13.67 27.82 -17.58
CA ASP A 184 -12.44 27.46 -18.28
C ASP A 184 -12.71 27.03 -19.74
N ARG A 185 -13.99 26.77 -20.08
CA ARG A 185 -14.47 26.43 -21.43
C ARG A 185 -15.24 27.57 -22.11
N ALA A 186 -15.04 28.81 -21.67
CA ALA A 186 -15.81 29.96 -22.13
C ALA A 186 -15.79 30.17 -23.65
N THR A 187 -14.67 29.85 -24.32
CA THR A 187 -14.52 30.00 -25.77
C THR A 187 -15.37 28.98 -26.55
N GLU A 188 -15.36 27.71 -26.14
CA GLU A 188 -16.20 26.67 -26.76
C GLU A 188 -17.70 26.96 -26.56
N LEU A 189 -18.07 27.43 -25.37
CA LEU A 189 -19.45 27.83 -25.08
C LEU A 189 -19.89 29.06 -25.89
N ALA A 190 -18.97 29.98 -26.20
CA ALA A 190 -19.25 31.12 -27.08
C ALA A 190 -19.49 30.68 -28.53
N ASP A 191 -18.69 29.72 -29.03
CA ASP A 191 -18.87 29.13 -30.36
C ASP A 191 -20.20 28.37 -30.46
N ASP A 192 -20.55 27.57 -29.44
CA ASP A 192 -21.84 26.87 -29.38
C ASP A 192 -23.04 27.83 -29.26
N ALA A 193 -22.90 28.93 -28.51
CA ALA A 193 -23.93 29.96 -28.39
C ALA A 193 -24.18 30.68 -29.71
N THR A 194 -23.13 31.02 -30.46
CA THR A 194 -23.27 31.71 -31.76
C THR A 194 -23.72 30.78 -32.88
N ALA A 195 -23.40 29.48 -32.80
CA ALA A 195 -23.92 28.46 -33.70
C ALA A 195 -25.38 28.06 -33.43
N GLY A 196 -25.97 28.53 -32.32
CA GLY A 196 -27.31 28.14 -31.89
C GLY A 196 -27.39 26.69 -31.37
N ASN A 197 -26.23 26.10 -31.06
CA ASN A 197 -26.09 24.74 -30.53
C ASN A 197 -26.15 24.70 -28.99
N LEU A 198 -26.13 25.85 -28.34
CA LEU A 198 -26.24 25.95 -26.89
C LEU A 198 -27.65 25.56 -26.46
N ASP A 199 -27.79 24.35 -25.94
CA ASP A 199 -29.02 23.92 -25.30
C ASP A 199 -29.11 24.59 -23.91
N CYS A 200 -30.06 25.52 -23.79
CA CYS A 200 -30.38 26.25 -22.55
C CYS A 200 -30.81 25.33 -21.40
N HIS A 201 -30.99 24.02 -21.64
CA HIS A 201 -31.35 23.00 -20.67
C HIS A 201 -30.18 22.08 -20.25
N VAL A 202 -28.96 22.29 -20.77
CA VAL A 202 -27.75 21.56 -20.36
C VAL A 202 -27.46 21.80 -18.87
N GLY A 203 -27.31 20.70 -18.11
CA GLY A 203 -27.14 20.70 -16.65
C GLY A 203 -28.09 19.77 -15.88
N GLY A 204 -29.10 19.19 -16.54
CA GLY A 204 -29.96 18.14 -15.97
C GLY A 204 -29.21 16.87 -15.56
N ASP A 205 -28.22 16.45 -16.36
CA ASP A 205 -27.41 15.24 -16.14
C ASP A 205 -26.49 15.35 -14.90
N ALA A 206 -26.16 16.57 -14.47
CA ALA A 206 -25.34 16.80 -13.29
C ALA A 206 -26.10 16.48 -11.99
N ALA A 207 -27.41 16.73 -11.96
CA ALA A 207 -28.28 16.34 -10.86
C ALA A 207 -28.47 14.81 -10.80
N GLU A 208 -28.57 14.15 -11.96
CA GLU A 208 -28.58 12.68 -12.08
C GLU A 208 -27.33 12.07 -11.43
N SER A 209 -26.13 12.51 -11.82
CA SER A 209 -24.88 12.05 -11.22
C SER A 209 -24.81 12.33 -9.71
N LEU A 210 -25.30 13.49 -9.24
CA LEU A 210 -25.27 13.84 -7.82
C LEU A 210 -26.14 12.88 -6.99
N PHE A 211 -27.40 12.71 -7.36
CA PHE A 211 -28.34 11.89 -6.60
C PHE A 211 -28.01 10.38 -6.70
N GLU A 212 -27.53 9.91 -7.85
CA GLU A 212 -27.11 8.51 -8.01
C GLU A 212 -25.91 8.17 -7.13
N LYS A 213 -24.90 9.03 -7.10
CA LYS A 213 -23.73 8.88 -6.21
C LYS A 213 -24.12 9.02 -4.74
N PHE A 214 -25.14 9.82 -4.43
CA PHE A 214 -25.58 10.00 -3.06
C PHE A 214 -26.40 8.82 -2.51
N LEU A 215 -27.31 8.23 -3.28
CA LEU A 215 -28.23 7.19 -2.75
C LEU A 215 -27.60 5.79 -2.66
N THR A 216 -26.41 5.69 -2.07
CA THR A 216 -25.75 4.40 -1.81
C THR A 216 -26.53 3.56 -0.78
N PRO A 217 -26.28 2.25 -0.67
CA PRO A 217 -26.91 1.39 0.34
C PRO A 217 -26.56 1.85 1.75
N VAL A 218 -25.32 2.30 1.96
CA VAL A 218 -24.88 2.92 3.21
C VAL A 218 -25.74 4.14 3.53
N ASN A 219 -25.93 5.05 2.58
CA ASN A 219 -26.78 6.23 2.79
C ASN A 219 -28.27 5.87 2.92
N ALA A 220 -28.74 4.83 2.24
CA ALA A 220 -30.08 4.30 2.40
C ALA A 220 -30.30 3.76 3.83
N GLU A 221 -29.32 3.05 4.39
CA GLU A 221 -29.32 2.60 5.78
C GLU A 221 -29.32 3.80 6.75
N LEU A 222 -28.45 4.79 6.54
CA LEU A 222 -28.39 6.01 7.38
C LEU A 222 -29.69 6.83 7.30
N LEU A 223 -30.35 6.85 6.14
CA LEU A 223 -31.64 7.52 5.93
C LEU A 223 -32.78 6.80 6.65
N MET A 224 -32.83 5.47 6.62
CA MET A 224 -33.98 4.69 7.12
C MET A 224 -33.79 4.15 8.54
N GLY A 225 -32.55 3.95 8.96
CA GLY A 225 -32.17 3.21 10.16
C GLY A 225 -31.88 1.75 9.83
N LYS A 226 -30.90 1.17 10.55
CA LYS A 226 -30.37 -0.18 10.32
C LYS A 226 -31.45 -1.27 10.28
N GLU A 227 -32.38 -1.26 11.23
CA GLU A 227 -33.43 -2.26 11.33
C GLU A 227 -34.45 -2.16 10.17
N ALA A 228 -34.94 -0.95 9.91
CA ALA A 228 -35.89 -0.69 8.82
C ALA A 228 -35.27 -1.03 7.45
N PHE A 229 -34.01 -0.66 7.23
CA PHE A 229 -33.28 -0.99 6.01
C PHE A 229 -33.09 -2.50 5.83
N ALA A 230 -32.69 -3.22 6.89
CA ALA A 230 -32.50 -4.67 6.84
C ALA A 230 -33.79 -5.42 6.50
N LYS A 231 -34.94 -4.93 6.96
CA LYS A 231 -36.27 -5.47 6.64
C LYS A 231 -36.68 -5.13 5.21
N LEU A 232 -36.60 -3.85 4.82
CA LEU A 232 -37.11 -3.38 3.53
C LEU A 232 -36.29 -3.84 2.33
N ARG A 233 -34.97 -4.01 2.47
CA ARG A 233 -34.13 -4.52 1.38
C ARG A 233 -34.51 -5.93 0.93
N GLN A 234 -35.25 -6.68 1.75
CA GLN A 234 -35.76 -8.01 1.41
C GLN A 234 -37.07 -7.94 0.59
N ASP A 235 -37.72 -6.77 0.50
CA ASP A 235 -38.88 -6.56 -0.34
C ASP A 235 -38.44 -6.39 -1.80
N PRO A 236 -38.90 -7.22 -2.75
CA PRO A 236 -38.52 -7.13 -4.17
C PRO A 236 -38.80 -5.75 -4.80
N ARG A 237 -39.75 -4.98 -4.24
CA ARG A 237 -40.15 -3.65 -4.71
C ARG A 237 -39.24 -2.54 -4.18
N PHE A 238 -38.33 -2.85 -3.26
CA PHE A 238 -37.43 -1.86 -2.66
C PHE A 238 -36.56 -1.15 -3.70
N TRP A 239 -36.01 -1.91 -4.64
CA TRP A 239 -35.12 -1.37 -5.67
C TRP A 239 -35.87 -0.56 -6.73
N PHE A 240 -37.08 -1.00 -7.10
CA PHE A 240 -37.98 -0.17 -7.89
C PHE A 240 -38.27 1.15 -7.18
N CYS A 241 -38.59 1.11 -5.88
CA CYS A 241 -38.84 2.31 -5.10
C CYS A 241 -37.63 3.25 -5.05
N ARG A 242 -36.41 2.69 -5.00
CA ARG A 242 -35.18 3.46 -5.09
C ARG A 242 -35.03 4.14 -6.46
N CYS A 243 -35.29 3.42 -7.55
CA CYS A 243 -35.25 4.00 -8.91
C CYS A 243 -36.30 5.10 -9.09
N TRP A 244 -37.53 4.86 -8.62
CA TRP A 244 -38.59 5.86 -8.63
C TRP A 244 -38.19 7.09 -7.81
N CYS A 245 -37.60 6.92 -6.63
CA CYS A 245 -37.11 8.03 -5.81
C CYS A 245 -36.04 8.86 -6.56
N LEU A 246 -35.16 8.23 -7.35
CA LEU A 246 -34.23 8.94 -8.23
C LEU A 246 -34.95 9.77 -9.30
N CYS A 247 -35.94 9.18 -9.98
CA CYS A 247 -36.76 9.92 -10.95
C CYS A 247 -37.52 11.08 -10.30
N ALA A 248 -37.98 10.90 -9.05
CA ALA A 248 -38.67 11.92 -8.29
C ALA A 248 -37.73 13.07 -7.88
N PHE A 249 -36.49 12.78 -7.48
CA PHE A 249 -35.49 13.84 -7.25
C PHE A 249 -35.25 14.65 -8.51
N ARG A 250 -35.09 13.98 -9.67
CA ARG A 250 -34.87 14.64 -10.96
C ARG A 250 -36.06 15.50 -11.36
N PHE A 251 -37.28 14.99 -11.18
CA PHE A 251 -38.50 15.76 -11.46
C PHE A 251 -38.63 16.98 -10.56
N GLY A 252 -38.43 16.81 -9.25
CA GLY A 252 -38.43 17.90 -8.29
C GLY A 252 -37.38 18.96 -8.67
N TRP A 253 -36.16 18.52 -8.97
CA TRP A 253 -35.06 19.39 -9.38
C TRP A 253 -35.38 20.16 -10.67
N CYS A 254 -35.92 19.47 -11.68
CA CYS A 254 -36.36 20.08 -12.93
C CYS A 254 -37.43 21.15 -12.67
N LEU A 255 -38.45 20.83 -11.88
CA LEU A 255 -39.53 21.76 -11.55
C LEU A 255 -39.06 22.96 -10.73
N GLY A 256 -38.11 22.79 -9.83
CA GLY A 256 -37.55 23.90 -9.06
C GLY A 256 -36.78 24.91 -9.92
N ARG A 257 -36.39 24.51 -11.14
CA ARG A 257 -35.75 25.37 -12.16
C ARG A 257 -36.67 25.77 -13.30
N ALA A 258 -37.91 25.27 -13.34
CA ALA A 258 -38.88 25.59 -14.39
C ALA A 258 -39.25 27.08 -14.34
N ARG A 259 -39.24 27.75 -15.49
CA ARG A 259 -39.58 29.19 -15.61
C ARG A 259 -40.93 29.41 -16.28
N THR A 260 -41.44 28.41 -16.99
CA THR A 260 -42.67 28.47 -17.76
C THR A 260 -43.51 27.21 -17.61
N LEU A 261 -44.78 27.28 -17.99
CA LEU A 261 -45.65 26.09 -18.06
C LEU A 261 -45.18 25.08 -19.12
N PHE A 262 -44.42 25.52 -20.13
CA PHE A 262 -43.78 24.61 -21.09
C PHE A 262 -42.68 23.78 -20.43
N ASP A 263 -41.88 24.39 -19.55
CA ASP A 263 -40.86 23.66 -18.76
C ASP A 263 -41.52 22.64 -17.85
N LEU A 264 -42.68 22.97 -17.27
CA LEU A 264 -43.46 22.05 -16.44
C LEU A 264 -43.87 20.79 -17.22
N VAL A 265 -44.40 20.95 -18.44
CA VAL A 265 -44.75 19.82 -19.31
C VAL A 265 -43.52 19.00 -19.67
N ARG A 266 -42.39 19.65 -20.01
CA ARG A 266 -41.12 18.97 -20.30
C ARG A 266 -40.57 18.18 -19.13
N CYS A 267 -40.57 18.76 -17.93
CA CYS A 267 -40.19 18.06 -16.70
C CYS A 267 -41.07 16.83 -16.48
N LEU A 268 -42.38 16.94 -16.75
CA LEU A 268 -43.30 15.82 -16.61
C LEU A 268 -43.02 14.71 -17.63
N ILE A 269 -42.75 15.06 -18.89
CA ILE A 269 -42.33 14.10 -19.92
C ILE A 269 -41.05 13.39 -19.48
N ALA A 270 -40.04 14.14 -19.04
CA ALA A 270 -38.77 13.58 -18.58
C ALA A 270 -38.96 12.63 -17.38
N TYR A 271 -39.90 12.95 -16.48
CA TYR A 271 -40.25 12.09 -15.35
C TYR A 271 -40.91 10.78 -15.80
N PHE A 272 -41.86 10.81 -16.73
CA PHE A 272 -42.47 9.59 -17.31
C PHE A 272 -41.42 8.73 -18.04
N VAL A 273 -40.54 9.37 -18.81
CA VAL A 273 -39.43 8.67 -19.49
C VAL A 273 -38.48 8.04 -18.46
N CYS A 274 -38.13 8.76 -17.39
CA CYS A 274 -37.30 8.23 -16.32
C CYS A 274 -37.96 7.02 -15.64
N LEU A 275 -39.25 7.12 -15.30
CA LEU A 275 -39.99 6.02 -14.69
C LEU A 275 -40.01 4.77 -15.58
N ARG A 276 -40.17 4.93 -16.89
CA ARG A 276 -40.07 3.80 -17.82
C ARG A 276 -38.71 3.15 -17.84
N ARG A 277 -37.62 3.92 -17.66
CA ARG A 277 -36.26 3.38 -17.52
C ARG A 277 -36.15 2.46 -16.30
N CYS A 278 -36.92 2.71 -15.24
CA CYS A 278 -37.02 1.79 -14.09
C CYS A 278 -37.69 0.45 -14.42
N PHE A 279 -38.22 0.25 -15.63
CA PHE A 279 -38.82 -0.99 -16.11
C PHE A 279 -38.18 -1.53 -17.41
N GLN A 280 -37.12 -0.90 -17.91
CA GLN A 280 -36.37 -1.38 -19.07
C GLN A 280 -35.66 -2.72 -18.76
N PRO A 281 -35.32 -3.54 -19.77
CA PRO A 281 -34.54 -4.75 -19.54
C PRO A 281 -33.21 -4.48 -18.82
N LEU A 282 -32.69 -5.48 -18.11
CA LEU A 282 -31.37 -5.39 -17.49
C LEU A 282 -30.31 -5.11 -18.56
N THR A 283 -29.49 -4.09 -18.30
CA THR A 283 -28.41 -3.62 -19.16
C THR A 283 -27.07 -3.86 -18.49
N CYS A 284 -26.16 -4.48 -19.22
CA CYS A 284 -24.78 -4.67 -18.82
C CYS A 284 -23.85 -4.17 -19.93
N GLN A 285 -22.86 -3.35 -19.56
CA GLN A 285 -21.81 -2.88 -20.46
C GLN A 285 -20.52 -2.67 -19.67
N ILE A 286 -19.38 -3.08 -20.22
CA ILE A 286 -18.06 -2.77 -19.67
C ILE A 286 -17.31 -1.90 -20.68
N THR A 287 -16.82 -0.74 -20.26
CA THR A 287 -16.09 0.21 -21.09
C THR A 287 -14.60 0.26 -20.76
N LYS A 288 -14.21 -0.14 -19.53
CA LYS A 288 -12.81 -0.38 -19.12
C LYS A 288 -12.75 -1.57 -18.16
N PRO A 289 -11.63 -2.31 -18.11
CA PRO A 289 -10.42 -2.18 -18.93
C PRO A 289 -10.61 -2.65 -20.38
N VAL A 290 -9.81 -2.08 -21.29
CA VAL A 290 -9.73 -2.47 -22.71
C VAL A 290 -8.29 -2.35 -23.19
N GLY A 291 -7.87 -3.21 -24.10
CA GLY A 291 -6.50 -3.19 -24.66
C GLY A 291 -5.43 -3.52 -23.62
N CYS A 292 -4.28 -2.84 -23.70
CA CYS A 292 -3.16 -2.98 -22.77
C CYS A 292 -3.42 -2.08 -21.55
N THR A 293 -3.60 -2.67 -20.36
CA THR A 293 -4.02 -1.95 -19.15
C THR A 293 -2.99 -2.11 -18.05
N ASP A 294 -2.52 -0.98 -17.52
CA ASP A 294 -1.63 -0.90 -16.37
C ASP A 294 -2.38 -1.22 -15.07
N GLU A 295 -1.68 -1.82 -14.11
CA GLU A 295 -2.19 -1.97 -12.75
C GLU A 295 -1.86 -0.75 -11.88
N GLU A 296 -2.79 -0.39 -11.01
CA GLU A 296 -2.66 0.76 -10.11
C GLU A 296 -2.69 0.30 -8.65
N VAL A 297 -1.94 1.00 -7.79
CA VAL A 297 -2.01 0.77 -6.34
C VAL A 297 -3.40 1.15 -5.86
N ASN A 298 -4.08 0.19 -5.21
CA ASN A 298 -5.45 0.37 -4.76
C ASN A 298 -5.65 -0.17 -3.34
N GLN A 299 -5.88 0.77 -2.43
CA GLN A 299 -6.08 0.47 -1.01
C GLN A 299 -7.38 -0.30 -0.73
N ASN A 300 -8.39 -0.19 -1.59
CA ASN A 300 -9.70 -0.84 -1.36
C ASN A 300 -9.65 -2.36 -1.58
N VAL A 301 -8.76 -2.85 -2.45
CA VAL A 301 -8.60 -4.30 -2.69
C VAL A 301 -7.39 -4.90 -1.99
N GLY A 302 -6.62 -4.06 -1.31
CA GLY A 302 -5.41 -4.52 -0.68
C GLY A 302 -4.34 -4.97 -1.68
N GLY A 303 -4.01 -4.17 -2.70
CA GLY A 303 -2.89 -4.50 -3.60
C GLY A 303 -2.83 -3.67 -4.89
N LEU A 304 -2.24 -4.26 -5.92
CA LEU A 304 -2.33 -3.78 -7.30
C LEU A 304 -3.67 -4.22 -7.90
N ALA A 305 -4.30 -3.33 -8.66
CA ALA A 305 -5.63 -3.56 -9.17
C ALA A 305 -5.85 -2.98 -10.57
N VAL A 306 -6.81 -3.58 -11.26
CA VAL A 306 -7.42 -3.01 -12.46
C VAL A 306 -8.84 -2.53 -12.14
N THR A 307 -9.16 -1.30 -12.54
CA THR A 307 -10.47 -0.69 -12.34
C THR A 307 -11.43 -1.07 -13.47
N ALA A 308 -12.58 -1.65 -13.12
CA ALA A 308 -13.68 -1.92 -14.04
C ALA A 308 -14.64 -0.73 -14.09
N VAL A 309 -14.93 -0.22 -15.30
CA VAL A 309 -15.84 0.91 -15.55
C VAL A 309 -16.88 0.46 -16.57
N GLY A 310 -18.14 0.86 -16.38
CA GLY A 310 -19.23 0.50 -17.28
C GLY A 310 -20.62 0.84 -16.76
N THR A 311 -21.62 0.09 -17.23
CA THR A 311 -23.05 0.28 -16.92
C THR A 311 -23.65 -1.04 -16.45
N ALA A 312 -24.30 -1.02 -15.29
CA ALA A 312 -25.05 -2.12 -14.69
C ALA A 312 -26.36 -1.59 -14.13
N THR A 313 -27.47 -1.71 -14.87
CA THR A 313 -28.76 -1.12 -14.48
C THR A 313 -29.93 -1.87 -15.11
N GLY A 314 -31.17 -1.46 -14.82
CA GLY A 314 -32.37 -1.96 -15.47
C GLY A 314 -33.53 -2.18 -14.50
N GLY A 315 -34.61 -2.72 -15.04
CA GLY A 315 -35.86 -2.92 -14.34
C GLY A 315 -35.74 -4.00 -13.27
N PHE A 316 -36.23 -3.66 -12.08
CA PHE A 316 -36.09 -4.50 -10.88
C PHE A 316 -34.64 -4.93 -10.64
N PHE A 317 -33.67 -4.09 -10.98
CA PHE A 317 -32.27 -4.32 -10.66
C PHE A 317 -32.13 -4.70 -9.18
N ASP A 318 -31.43 -5.78 -8.89
CA ASP A 318 -31.11 -6.20 -7.53
C ASP A 318 -29.65 -5.95 -7.21
N HIS A 319 -28.76 -6.58 -7.99
CA HIS A 319 -27.32 -6.41 -7.87
C HIS A 319 -26.62 -6.74 -9.20
N TYR A 320 -25.33 -6.46 -9.27
CA TYR A 320 -24.43 -6.98 -10.30
C TYR A 320 -23.21 -7.68 -9.69
N THR A 321 -22.62 -8.59 -10.45
CA THR A 321 -21.36 -9.25 -10.12
C THR A 321 -20.35 -8.98 -11.21
N LEU A 322 -19.10 -8.76 -10.79
CA LEU A 322 -17.91 -8.80 -11.61
C LEU A 322 -17.18 -10.11 -11.33
N GLU A 323 -16.77 -10.77 -12.40
CA GLU A 323 -15.93 -11.96 -12.37
C GLU A 323 -14.85 -11.82 -13.44
N TRP A 324 -13.77 -12.55 -13.28
CA TRP A 324 -12.67 -12.57 -14.25
C TRP A 324 -12.19 -13.99 -14.51
N ARG A 325 -11.52 -14.17 -15.64
CA ARG A 325 -10.79 -15.40 -15.97
C ARG A 325 -9.65 -15.08 -16.94
N LYS A 326 -8.71 -16.01 -17.08
CA LYS A 326 -7.70 -15.94 -18.14
C LYS A 326 -8.38 -16.25 -19.48
N VAL A 327 -8.00 -15.57 -20.56
CA VAL A 327 -8.62 -15.78 -21.88
C VAL A 327 -8.31 -17.18 -22.41
N GLU A 328 -9.36 -17.97 -22.67
CA GLU A 328 -9.29 -19.32 -23.26
C GLU A 328 -9.94 -19.42 -24.65
N GLY A 329 -10.30 -18.29 -25.26
CA GLY A 329 -10.96 -18.26 -26.58
C GLY A 329 -12.43 -18.72 -26.56
N LEU A 330 -13.03 -18.83 -25.38
CA LEU A 330 -14.44 -19.20 -25.21
C LEU A 330 -15.35 -17.97 -25.33
N PRO A 331 -16.58 -18.13 -25.82
CA PRO A 331 -17.58 -17.07 -25.79
C PRO A 331 -17.90 -16.68 -24.33
N CYS A 332 -18.39 -15.46 -24.15
CA CYS A 332 -18.93 -14.95 -22.89
C CYS A 332 -20.18 -15.76 -22.49
N SER A 333 -19.94 -16.94 -21.92
CA SER A 333 -20.94 -17.95 -21.61
C SER A 333 -20.79 -18.40 -20.16
N ASP A 334 -21.85 -19.02 -19.65
CA ASP A 334 -21.89 -19.52 -18.30
C ASP A 334 -21.16 -20.87 -18.21
N ASP A 335 -19.96 -20.82 -17.63
CA ASP A 335 -19.13 -21.99 -17.35
C ASP A 335 -18.46 -21.86 -15.96
N SER A 336 -17.75 -22.91 -15.55
CA SER A 336 -17.07 -22.97 -14.25
C SER A 336 -15.72 -22.26 -14.21
N GLY A 337 -15.29 -21.60 -15.30
CA GLY A 337 -13.98 -20.96 -15.40
C GLY A 337 -13.91 -19.55 -14.79
N TRP A 338 -15.05 -18.95 -14.44
CA TRP A 338 -15.14 -17.61 -13.87
C TRP A 338 -14.75 -17.56 -12.40
N GLN A 339 -13.97 -16.55 -12.03
CA GLN A 339 -13.51 -16.32 -10.66
C GLN A 339 -14.01 -14.97 -10.14
N SER A 340 -14.48 -14.96 -8.90
CA SER A 340 -14.86 -13.74 -8.16
C SER A 340 -13.83 -13.35 -7.09
N THR A 341 -12.79 -14.16 -6.90
CA THR A 341 -11.72 -13.89 -5.93
C THR A 341 -11.00 -12.59 -6.28
N GLY A 342 -10.75 -11.76 -5.26
CA GLY A 342 -10.04 -10.49 -5.41
C GLY A 342 -10.88 -9.35 -6.00
N VAL A 343 -12.17 -9.54 -6.22
CA VAL A 343 -13.08 -8.48 -6.69
C VAL A 343 -13.60 -7.67 -5.51
N ALA A 344 -13.48 -6.34 -5.56
CA ALA A 344 -14.12 -5.43 -4.62
C ALA A 344 -15.05 -4.45 -5.32
N TYR A 345 -16.15 -4.11 -4.65
CA TYR A 345 -17.19 -3.22 -5.16
C TYR A 345 -17.20 -1.88 -4.42
N PRO A 346 -17.64 -0.79 -5.06
CA PRO A 346 -17.87 0.47 -4.37
C PRO A 346 -18.81 0.29 -3.18
N GLY A 347 -18.39 0.74 -1.99
CA GLY A 347 -19.15 0.58 -0.75
C GLY A 347 -18.87 -0.71 0.03
N GLY A 348 -17.95 -1.57 -0.45
CA GLY A 348 -17.42 -2.71 0.32
C GLY A 348 -18.36 -3.91 0.45
N THR A 349 -19.42 -3.98 -0.36
CA THR A 349 -20.35 -5.12 -0.38
C THR A 349 -19.80 -6.29 -1.21
N PRO A 350 -20.26 -7.54 -0.98
CA PRO A 350 -19.82 -8.71 -1.77
C PRO A 350 -20.21 -8.68 -3.25
N THR A 351 -21.18 -7.82 -3.61
CA THR A 351 -21.68 -7.60 -4.96
C THR A 351 -21.95 -6.11 -5.15
N GLY A 352 -22.10 -5.66 -6.40
CA GLY A 352 -22.51 -4.30 -6.69
C GLY A 352 -24.02 -4.12 -6.52
N THR A 353 -24.47 -3.58 -5.40
CA THR A 353 -25.91 -3.43 -5.10
C THR A 353 -26.49 -2.08 -5.53
N VAL A 354 -25.79 -1.36 -6.39
CA VAL A 354 -26.20 -0.03 -6.86
C VAL A 354 -26.18 -0.02 -8.37
N SER A 355 -27.24 0.45 -9.01
CA SER A 355 -27.24 0.68 -10.44
C SER A 355 -26.12 1.66 -10.82
N VAL A 356 -25.27 1.29 -11.78
CA VAL A 356 -24.17 2.13 -12.29
C VAL A 356 -24.45 2.47 -13.75
N VAL A 357 -24.23 3.72 -14.15
CA VAL A 357 -24.26 4.15 -15.55
C VAL A 357 -22.94 4.86 -15.87
N ASN A 358 -22.18 4.32 -16.81
CA ASN A 358 -20.86 4.83 -17.22
C ASN A 358 -19.94 5.23 -16.05
N GLY A 359 -19.86 4.37 -15.04
CA GLY A 359 -19.15 4.64 -13.78
C GLY A 359 -18.33 3.43 -13.31
N VAL A 360 -17.67 3.58 -12.16
CA VAL A 360 -16.87 2.49 -11.56
C VAL A 360 -17.80 1.38 -11.11
N LEU A 361 -17.59 0.18 -11.66
CA LEU A 361 -18.27 -1.05 -11.28
C LEU A 361 -17.52 -1.78 -10.15
N GLY A 362 -16.20 -1.62 -10.08
CA GLY A 362 -15.40 -2.26 -9.05
C GLY A 362 -13.93 -2.35 -9.45
N TRP A 363 -13.19 -3.13 -8.65
CA TRP A 363 -11.77 -3.34 -8.82
C TRP A 363 -11.45 -4.82 -8.74
N ILE A 364 -10.52 -5.28 -9.57
CA ILE A 364 -10.02 -6.65 -9.56
C ILE A 364 -8.60 -6.59 -9.04
N ASN A 365 -8.32 -7.28 -7.93
CA ASN A 365 -6.97 -7.43 -7.40
C ASN A 365 -6.15 -8.28 -8.36
N THR A 366 -5.15 -7.66 -8.99
CA THR A 366 -4.27 -8.29 -9.98
C THR A 366 -2.90 -8.64 -9.40
N THR A 367 -2.67 -8.38 -8.11
CA THR A 367 -1.37 -8.53 -7.44
C THR A 367 -0.71 -9.87 -7.74
N VAL A 368 -1.43 -10.97 -7.51
CA VAL A 368 -0.92 -12.34 -7.73
C VAL A 368 -1.23 -12.89 -9.13
N LEU A 369 -1.96 -12.14 -9.96
CA LEU A 369 -2.30 -12.59 -11.31
C LEU A 369 -1.09 -12.44 -12.23
N PRO A 370 -0.71 -13.45 -13.03
CA PRO A 370 0.36 -13.28 -14.00
C PRO A 370 -0.03 -12.25 -15.08
N ALA A 371 0.93 -11.68 -15.78
CA ALA A 371 0.62 -10.86 -16.96
C ALA A 371 -0.12 -11.69 -18.03
N GLY A 372 -0.75 -11.02 -18.99
CA GLY A 372 -1.41 -11.69 -20.13
C GLY A 372 -2.86 -11.28 -20.31
N SER A 373 -3.59 -12.02 -21.15
CA SER A 373 -4.95 -11.67 -21.53
C SER A 373 -5.99 -12.22 -20.56
N TYR A 374 -6.86 -11.32 -20.09
CA TYR A 374 -7.95 -11.62 -19.16
C TYR A 374 -9.27 -11.15 -19.75
N GLU A 375 -10.33 -11.85 -19.36
CA GLU A 375 -11.70 -11.48 -19.64
C GLU A 375 -12.40 -11.12 -18.34
N ILE A 376 -13.20 -10.06 -18.36
CA ILE A 376 -14.05 -9.64 -17.25
C ILE A 376 -15.49 -9.84 -17.69
N ARG A 377 -16.29 -10.46 -16.82
CA ARG A 377 -17.73 -10.60 -16.96
C ARG A 377 -18.45 -9.72 -15.96
N LEU A 378 -19.42 -8.98 -16.46
CA LEU A 378 -20.40 -8.24 -15.67
C LEU A 378 -21.75 -8.93 -15.84
N CYS A 379 -22.33 -9.45 -14.78
CA CYS A 379 -23.68 -10.00 -14.78
C CYS A 379 -24.59 -9.14 -13.91
N VAL A 380 -25.75 -8.76 -14.44
CA VAL A 380 -26.75 -7.93 -13.77
C VAL A 380 -27.97 -8.80 -13.46
N TYR A 381 -28.46 -8.72 -12.23
CA TYR A 381 -29.54 -9.55 -11.70
C TYR A 381 -30.78 -8.73 -11.41
N SER A 382 -31.94 -9.38 -11.56
CA SER A 382 -33.24 -8.81 -11.20
C SER A 382 -33.74 -9.41 -9.90
N SER A 383 -34.51 -8.62 -9.13
CA SER A 383 -35.24 -9.08 -7.94
C SER A 383 -36.52 -9.86 -8.30
N LEU A 384 -36.92 -9.88 -9.58
CA LEU A 384 -38.08 -10.65 -10.02
C LEU A 384 -37.73 -12.13 -10.22
N PRO A 385 -38.62 -13.05 -9.77
CA PRO A 385 -38.43 -14.47 -10.01
C PRO A 385 -38.50 -14.79 -11.52
N ASN A 386 -37.66 -15.72 -11.98
CA ASN A 386 -37.58 -16.19 -13.37
C ASN A 386 -37.15 -15.15 -14.42
N VAL A 387 -36.64 -13.98 -14.03
CA VAL A 387 -35.96 -13.07 -14.96
C VAL A 387 -34.50 -13.51 -15.08
N ALA A 388 -34.08 -13.87 -16.29
CA ALA A 388 -32.69 -14.23 -16.55
C ALA A 388 -31.76 -13.04 -16.30
N ARG A 389 -30.59 -13.31 -15.72
CA ARG A 389 -29.52 -12.31 -15.62
C ARG A 389 -29.06 -11.89 -17.01
N THR A 390 -28.63 -10.63 -17.16
CA THR A 390 -27.97 -10.17 -18.39
C THR A 390 -26.47 -10.05 -18.10
N CYS A 391 -25.65 -10.75 -18.89
CA CYS A 391 -24.20 -10.71 -18.75
C CYS A 391 -23.53 -10.15 -20.00
N CYS A 392 -22.45 -9.39 -19.83
CA CYS A 392 -21.54 -9.00 -20.91
C CYS A 392 -20.10 -9.20 -20.47
N CYS A 393 -19.20 -9.31 -21.44
CA CYS A 393 -17.79 -9.46 -21.19
C CYS A 393 -16.96 -8.46 -21.98
N THR A 394 -15.79 -8.13 -21.45
CA THR A 394 -14.73 -7.42 -22.18
C THR A 394 -13.41 -8.15 -21.96
N GLN A 395 -12.51 -8.02 -22.93
CA GLN A 395 -11.16 -8.55 -22.83
C GLN A 395 -10.15 -7.41 -22.73
N PHE A 396 -9.11 -7.66 -21.95
CA PHE A 396 -7.97 -6.77 -21.81
C PHE A 396 -6.70 -7.60 -21.63
N SER A 397 -5.55 -6.96 -21.78
CA SER A 397 -4.24 -7.55 -21.48
C SER A 397 -3.63 -6.80 -20.31
N LEU A 398 -3.35 -7.53 -19.23
CA LEU A 398 -2.75 -7.02 -18.01
C LEU A 398 -1.26 -6.71 -18.25
N PHE A 399 -0.90 -5.44 -18.04
CA PHE A 399 0.48 -4.97 -18.01
C PHE A 399 0.96 -4.87 -16.56
N LYS A 400 2.11 -5.48 -16.26
CA LYS A 400 2.74 -5.45 -14.94
C LYS A 400 4.13 -4.85 -15.01
N VAL A 401 4.44 -4.05 -14.00
CA VAL A 401 5.75 -3.46 -13.75
C VAL A 401 6.11 -3.79 -12.32
N LEU A 402 7.05 -4.72 -12.17
CA LEU A 402 7.42 -5.34 -10.92
C LEU A 402 8.95 -5.25 -10.80
N VAL A 403 9.44 -4.05 -10.49
CA VAL A 403 10.87 -3.70 -10.39
C VAL A 403 11.17 -3.25 -8.97
N TRP A 404 11.98 -4.01 -8.23
CA TRP A 404 12.41 -3.66 -6.86
C TRP A 404 13.63 -4.45 -6.38
N ILE A 405 14.26 -4.01 -5.29
CA ILE A 405 15.26 -4.70 -4.48
C ILE A 405 14.63 -5.04 -3.13
N ASP A 406 14.73 -6.29 -2.67
CA ASP A 406 14.15 -6.71 -1.38
C ASP A 406 15.18 -7.26 -0.38
N HIS A 407 16.35 -7.70 -0.84
CA HIS A 407 17.45 -8.11 0.02
C HIS A 407 18.79 -7.69 -0.56
N VAL A 408 19.74 -7.44 0.33
CA VAL A 408 21.15 -7.32 0.00
C VAL A 408 21.92 -8.23 0.95
N ALA A 409 22.71 -9.14 0.39
CA ALA A 409 23.11 -10.37 1.05
C ALA A 409 21.90 -11.13 1.63
N ASP A 410 22.02 -11.62 2.86
CA ASP A 410 20.93 -12.24 3.60
C ASP A 410 20.12 -11.23 4.45
N ALA A 411 20.35 -9.92 4.29
CA ALA A 411 19.64 -8.86 5.00
C ALA A 411 18.38 -8.41 4.21
N PRO A 412 17.16 -8.61 4.74
CA PRO A 412 15.93 -8.12 4.12
C PRO A 412 15.74 -6.61 4.28
N VAL A 413 15.05 -6.00 3.32
CA VAL A 413 14.47 -4.66 3.47
C VAL A 413 13.36 -4.69 4.52
N LYS A 414 13.33 -3.67 5.38
CA LYS A 414 12.26 -3.49 6.36
C LYS A 414 10.90 -3.35 5.67
N THR A 415 9.91 -4.09 6.16
CA THR A 415 8.53 -4.07 5.67
C THR A 415 7.56 -3.59 6.76
N GLY A 416 6.54 -2.82 6.40
CA GLY A 416 5.46 -2.40 7.30
C GLY A 416 4.83 -1.07 6.88
N PRO A 417 3.95 -0.46 7.69
CA PRO A 417 3.39 0.85 7.36
C PRO A 417 4.48 1.90 7.13
N GLY A 418 4.55 2.43 5.90
CA GLY A 418 5.56 3.40 5.48
C GLY A 418 6.93 2.80 5.14
N PHE A 419 7.11 1.48 5.18
CA PHE A 419 8.35 0.78 4.85
C PHE A 419 8.10 -0.34 3.84
N GLY A 420 9.04 -0.55 2.93
CA GLY A 420 8.96 -1.61 1.95
C GLY A 420 9.94 -1.40 0.80
N PRO A 421 10.05 -2.38 -0.10
CA PRO A 421 11.06 -2.39 -1.16
C PRO A 421 10.86 -1.31 -2.22
N PHE A 422 9.72 -0.62 -2.24
CA PHE A 422 9.48 0.54 -3.12
C PHE A 422 9.66 1.88 -2.40
N ASN A 423 9.96 1.88 -1.11
CA ASN A 423 10.34 3.08 -0.37
C ASN A 423 11.87 3.11 -0.25
N PRO A 424 12.54 4.07 -0.91
CA PRO A 424 14.00 4.17 -0.93
C PRO A 424 14.65 4.40 0.44
N ASP A 425 13.88 4.88 1.44
CA ASP A 425 14.36 5.14 2.79
C ASP A 425 14.19 3.91 3.73
N SER A 426 13.72 2.77 3.21
CA SER A 426 13.55 1.57 4.02
C SER A 426 14.91 0.95 4.35
N PRO A 427 15.29 0.77 5.62
CA PRO A 427 16.60 0.19 5.93
C PRO A 427 16.64 -1.31 5.69
N LEU A 428 17.83 -1.85 5.45
CA LEU A 428 18.12 -3.28 5.54
C LEU A 428 18.32 -3.67 7.00
N LEU A 429 17.79 -4.83 7.41
CA LEU A 429 17.79 -5.25 8.80
C LEU A 429 18.45 -6.60 9.03
N ILE A 430 19.00 -6.81 10.23
CA ILE A 430 19.44 -8.11 10.71
C ILE A 430 18.21 -8.85 11.29
N PRO A 431 17.75 -9.98 10.72
CA PRO A 431 16.49 -10.60 11.13
C PRO A 431 16.39 -10.98 12.62
N SER A 432 17.52 -11.34 13.25
CA SER A 432 17.54 -11.78 14.65
C SER A 432 17.49 -10.64 15.68
N THR A 433 17.98 -9.44 15.32
CA THR A 433 18.08 -8.31 16.26
C THR A 433 17.24 -7.11 15.86
N ASN A 434 16.79 -7.05 14.61
CA ASN A 434 16.07 -5.92 14.01
C ASN A 434 16.91 -4.62 13.94
N ASP A 435 18.23 -4.73 14.08
CA ASP A 435 19.18 -3.64 13.86
C ASP A 435 19.42 -3.42 12.36
N VAL A 436 19.89 -2.22 11.98
CA VAL A 436 20.32 -1.95 10.61
C VAL A 436 21.52 -2.85 10.27
N ALA A 437 21.51 -3.47 9.09
CA ALA A 437 22.57 -4.37 8.64
C ALA A 437 23.69 -3.63 7.89
N SER A 438 24.93 -4.03 8.14
CA SER A 438 26.07 -3.84 7.23
C SER A 438 26.28 -5.10 6.39
N VAL A 439 26.76 -4.93 5.15
CA VAL A 439 27.05 -6.04 4.22
C VAL A 439 28.46 -5.92 3.66
N GLY A 440 29.09 -7.05 3.32
CA GLY A 440 30.50 -7.04 2.93
C GLY A 440 30.97 -8.27 2.18
N CYS A 441 32.16 -8.14 1.59
CA CYS A 441 32.87 -9.16 0.84
C CYS A 441 32.11 -9.67 -0.38
N CYS A 442 31.36 -10.76 -0.23
CA CYS A 442 30.54 -11.37 -1.25
C CYS A 442 29.10 -10.95 -1.00
N VAL A 443 28.59 -10.03 -1.81
CA VAL A 443 27.26 -9.47 -1.62
C VAL A 443 26.37 -9.86 -2.78
N THR A 444 25.23 -10.47 -2.49
CA THR A 444 24.16 -10.72 -3.45
C THR A 444 23.10 -9.63 -3.38
N VAL A 445 22.38 -9.40 -4.47
CA VAL A 445 21.21 -8.50 -4.49
C VAL A 445 20.03 -9.29 -5.00
N SER A 446 18.97 -9.30 -4.21
CA SER A 446 17.71 -9.98 -4.54
C SER A 446 16.59 -8.95 -4.69
N GLY A 447 15.61 -9.26 -5.53
CA GLY A 447 14.51 -8.35 -5.88
C GLY A 447 13.81 -8.80 -7.17
N SER A 448 13.01 -7.97 -7.83
CA SER A 448 12.37 -8.30 -9.10
C SER A 448 12.76 -7.31 -10.20
N ALA A 449 12.81 -7.79 -11.44
CA ALA A 449 13.01 -6.97 -12.63
C ALA A 449 12.07 -7.45 -13.74
N PHE A 450 10.75 -7.32 -13.53
CA PHE A 450 9.73 -7.78 -14.47
C PHE A 450 8.97 -6.61 -15.10
N VAL A 451 8.85 -6.63 -16.42
CA VAL A 451 8.04 -5.69 -17.22
C VAL A 451 7.37 -6.47 -18.36
N GLY A 452 6.03 -6.47 -18.45
CA GLY A 452 5.27 -7.18 -19.50
C GLY A 452 3.79 -7.36 -19.17
N GLU A 453 2.86 -7.81 -20.03
CA GLU A 453 2.95 -8.48 -21.35
C GLU A 453 1.82 -8.02 -22.30
N CYS A 454 1.84 -6.75 -22.71
CA CYS A 454 1.00 -6.29 -23.82
C CYS A 454 1.76 -5.40 -24.78
N ASN A 455 1.27 -5.32 -26.03
CA ASN A 455 1.88 -4.54 -27.12
C ASN A 455 3.36 -4.91 -27.43
N ASN A 456 3.76 -6.17 -27.27
CA ASN A 456 5.17 -6.60 -27.37
C ASN A 456 6.14 -5.85 -26.43
N ARG A 457 5.60 -5.14 -25.44
CA ARG A 457 6.34 -4.46 -24.38
C ARG A 457 6.75 -5.52 -23.37
N LYS A 458 8.05 -5.79 -23.30
CA LYS A 458 8.67 -6.77 -22.41
C LYS A 458 9.96 -6.16 -21.87
N ILE A 459 10.51 -6.72 -20.81
CA ILE A 459 11.87 -6.38 -20.39
C ILE A 459 12.87 -6.57 -21.56
N LYS A 460 13.74 -5.58 -21.77
CA LYS A 460 14.83 -5.59 -22.77
C LYS A 460 16.18 -5.79 -22.09
N CYS A 461 16.47 -4.99 -21.07
CA CYS A 461 17.69 -5.11 -20.27
C CYS A 461 17.41 -4.73 -18.82
N PHE A 462 18.26 -5.20 -17.90
CA PHE A 462 18.36 -4.63 -16.56
C PHE A 462 19.82 -4.45 -16.17
N GLU A 463 20.07 -3.58 -15.20
CA GLU A 463 21.39 -3.23 -14.73
C GLU A 463 21.34 -2.88 -13.24
N LEU A 464 22.38 -3.27 -12.51
CA LEU A 464 22.59 -2.84 -11.13
C LEU A 464 23.71 -1.80 -11.08
N ARG A 465 23.45 -0.70 -10.38
CA ARG A 465 24.38 0.41 -10.19
C ARG A 465 24.53 0.74 -8.70
N ALA A 466 25.60 1.43 -8.33
CA ALA A 466 25.81 1.99 -7.00
C ALA A 466 26.13 3.48 -7.09
N GLY A 467 25.50 4.25 -6.22
CA GLY A 467 25.82 5.63 -5.92
C GLY A 467 26.44 5.72 -4.53
N ILE A 468 27.30 6.71 -4.32
CA ILE A 468 27.94 6.96 -3.03
C ILE A 468 27.03 7.81 -2.17
N GLY A 469 26.95 7.48 -0.88
CA GLY A 469 26.02 8.06 0.06
C GLY A 469 24.60 7.52 -0.10
N PHE A 470 23.72 7.99 0.77
CA PHE A 470 22.28 7.75 0.67
C PHE A 470 21.65 8.78 -0.27
N LEU A 471 21.67 8.44 -1.56
CA LEU A 471 21.09 9.26 -2.62
C LEU A 471 19.56 9.16 -2.65
N PRO A 472 18.85 10.19 -3.14
CA PRO A 472 17.41 10.14 -3.35
C PRO A 472 17.01 9.01 -4.31
N GLY A 473 15.86 8.39 -4.07
CA GLY A 473 15.30 7.32 -4.89
C GLY A 473 14.15 7.78 -5.81
N PRO A 474 13.59 6.86 -6.63
CA PRO A 474 12.52 7.17 -7.58
C PRO A 474 11.32 7.85 -6.90
N GLY A 475 10.88 8.98 -7.45
CA GLY A 475 9.76 9.77 -6.91
C GLY A 475 10.15 10.78 -5.81
N GLN A 476 11.39 10.75 -5.30
CA GLN A 476 11.92 11.80 -4.43
C GLN A 476 12.54 12.96 -5.23
N MET A 477 12.55 14.16 -4.65
CA MET A 477 13.19 15.32 -5.27
C MET A 477 14.71 15.12 -5.37
N GLY A 478 15.28 15.36 -6.55
CA GLY A 478 16.73 15.22 -6.78
C GLY A 478 17.19 13.84 -7.25
N PHE A 479 16.27 12.88 -7.45
CA PHE A 479 16.62 11.60 -8.06
C PHE A 479 17.20 11.78 -9.47
N ASN A 480 18.40 11.25 -9.68
CA ASN A 480 19.07 11.24 -10.98
C ASN A 480 19.83 9.91 -11.20
N PRO A 481 19.40 9.05 -12.14
CA PRO A 481 20.03 7.76 -12.38
C PRO A 481 21.46 7.86 -12.96
N ALA A 482 21.89 9.05 -13.41
CA ALA A 482 23.25 9.31 -13.88
C ALA A 482 24.27 9.45 -12.74
N ASP A 483 23.83 9.65 -11.50
CA ASP A 483 24.72 9.77 -10.33
C ASP A 483 25.25 8.39 -9.87
N TYR A 484 24.78 7.32 -10.49
CA TYR A 484 25.09 5.93 -10.14
C TYR A 484 26.05 5.29 -11.14
N SER A 485 27.07 4.61 -10.64
CA SER A 485 28.05 3.86 -11.44
C SER A 485 27.66 2.40 -11.60
N ILE A 486 27.89 1.83 -12.77
CA ILE A 486 27.59 0.43 -13.07
C ILE A 486 28.43 -0.49 -12.18
N LEU A 487 27.79 -1.42 -11.47
CA LEU A 487 28.48 -2.39 -10.61
C LEU A 487 28.96 -3.64 -11.37
N LEU A 488 28.25 -3.98 -12.46
CA LEU A 488 28.50 -5.18 -13.26
C LEU A 488 29.33 -4.85 -14.51
N SER A 489 29.67 -5.87 -15.30
CA SER A 489 30.36 -5.72 -16.60
C SER A 489 29.53 -5.00 -17.69
N GLY A 490 28.42 -4.36 -17.32
CA GLY A 490 27.40 -3.78 -18.19
C GLY A 490 25.99 -4.32 -17.94
N PRO A 491 24.98 -3.81 -18.67
CA PRO A 491 23.59 -4.24 -18.53
C PRO A 491 23.42 -5.69 -19.02
N VAL A 492 22.58 -6.44 -18.30
CA VAL A 492 22.13 -7.77 -18.71
C VAL A 492 20.96 -7.61 -19.66
N CYS A 493 21.20 -7.89 -20.94
CA CYS A 493 20.20 -7.76 -21.99
C CYS A 493 19.71 -9.11 -22.50
N TYR A 494 18.41 -9.20 -22.75
CA TYR A 494 17.77 -10.36 -23.37
C TYR A 494 17.89 -10.21 -24.89
N THR A 495 18.94 -10.80 -25.48
CA THR A 495 19.29 -10.70 -26.91
C THR A 495 19.56 -12.06 -27.55
N ASP A 496 19.00 -13.15 -27.00
CA ASP A 496 19.26 -14.49 -27.51
C ASP A 496 18.69 -14.64 -28.93
N PRO A 497 19.50 -15.02 -29.94
CA PRO A 497 19.03 -15.16 -31.31
C PRO A 497 18.04 -16.32 -31.49
N ASP A 498 17.96 -17.26 -30.54
CA ASP A 498 16.94 -18.30 -30.52
C ASP A 498 15.66 -17.80 -29.82
N PRO A 499 14.53 -17.60 -30.54
CA PRO A 499 13.30 -17.09 -29.96
C PRO A 499 12.69 -17.98 -28.89
N GLN A 500 12.99 -19.29 -28.86
CA GLN A 500 12.49 -20.20 -27.83
C GLN A 500 13.32 -20.11 -26.54
N ILE A 501 14.64 -20.01 -26.66
CA ILE A 501 15.51 -19.77 -25.51
C ILE A 501 15.21 -18.38 -24.96
N GLU A 502 15.11 -17.36 -25.82
CA GLU A 502 14.77 -15.98 -25.45
C GLU A 502 13.38 -15.86 -24.81
N ALA A 503 12.37 -16.54 -25.36
CA ALA A 503 11.04 -16.63 -24.75
C ALA A 503 11.09 -17.37 -23.41
N GLY A 504 11.96 -18.38 -23.26
CA GLY A 504 12.24 -19.04 -21.97
C GLY A 504 12.88 -18.09 -20.95
N LYS A 505 13.82 -17.23 -21.36
CA LYS A 505 14.42 -16.19 -20.49
C LYS A 505 13.42 -15.14 -20.03
N ARG A 506 12.39 -14.89 -20.84
CA ARG A 506 11.34 -13.88 -20.65
C ARG A 506 10.01 -14.49 -20.16
N ALA A 507 9.94 -15.80 -19.95
CA ALA A 507 8.72 -16.48 -19.54
C ALA A 507 8.38 -16.11 -18.10
N GLN A 508 7.08 -16.09 -17.79
CA GLN A 508 6.53 -15.85 -16.46
C GLN A 508 7.01 -16.86 -15.40
N TRP A 509 7.68 -17.95 -15.81
CA TRP A 509 8.07 -19.09 -14.97
C TRP A 509 9.46 -19.64 -15.37
N ASN A 510 10.52 -19.07 -14.78
CA ASN A 510 11.87 -19.60 -14.50
C ASN A 510 12.96 -19.84 -15.59
N GLN A 511 14.16 -19.35 -15.20
CA GLN A 511 15.54 -19.81 -15.44
C GLN A 511 16.20 -19.66 -16.83
N VAL A 512 17.46 -19.18 -16.79
CA VAL A 512 18.40 -19.22 -17.92
C VAL A 512 19.74 -19.83 -17.49
N ILE A 513 20.11 -20.86 -18.25
CA ILE A 513 21.32 -21.67 -18.15
C ILE A 513 22.52 -20.86 -18.66
N GLY A 514 23.60 -20.74 -17.85
CA GLY A 514 24.93 -20.40 -18.36
C GLY A 514 25.88 -19.61 -17.45
N LYS A 515 25.40 -18.59 -16.72
CA LYS A 515 26.09 -17.83 -15.62
C LYS A 515 25.09 -16.76 -15.09
N PRO A 516 24.95 -16.53 -13.77
CA PRO A 516 23.61 -16.27 -13.21
C PRO A 516 23.37 -14.84 -12.66
N LEU A 517 22.25 -14.23 -13.08
CA LEU A 517 21.32 -13.39 -12.31
C LEU A 517 19.93 -13.74 -12.90
N THR A 518 19.16 -14.63 -12.27
CA THR A 518 17.90 -15.24 -12.79
C THR A 518 16.74 -15.08 -11.83
N THR A 519 15.56 -14.62 -12.23
CA THR A 519 14.41 -14.71 -11.32
C THR A 519 14.06 -16.17 -10.94
N ASN A 520 13.93 -16.49 -9.64
CA ASN A 520 13.41 -17.75 -9.08
C ASN A 520 12.17 -17.43 -8.22
N LEU A 521 11.13 -18.28 -8.23
CA LEU A 521 10.02 -18.19 -7.27
C LEU A 521 10.53 -18.62 -5.88
N VAL A 522 10.25 -17.83 -4.84
CA VAL A 522 10.59 -18.15 -3.45
C VAL A 522 9.34 -17.99 -2.58
N ASP A 523 8.95 -19.06 -1.89
CA ASP A 523 7.69 -19.19 -1.11
C ASP A 523 7.73 -18.45 0.25
N SER A 524 8.36 -17.27 0.36
CA SER A 524 8.61 -16.68 1.70
C SER A 524 8.90 -15.17 1.75
N ILE A 525 8.26 -14.34 0.93
CA ILE A 525 8.45 -12.88 1.01
C ILE A 525 7.12 -12.20 1.24
N ASP A 526 7.11 -11.30 2.22
CA ASP A 526 5.98 -10.46 2.60
C ASP A 526 6.28 -9.03 2.12
N ILE A 527 5.97 -8.66 0.87
CA ILE A 527 6.16 -7.27 0.42
C ILE A 527 5.03 -6.39 0.93
N GLN A 528 5.39 -5.36 1.70
CA GLN A 528 4.44 -4.36 2.17
C GLN A 528 4.26 -3.25 1.13
N LEU A 529 3.06 -3.17 0.54
CA LEU A 529 2.59 -2.05 -0.27
C LEU A 529 1.60 -1.22 0.56
N GLY A 530 2.10 -0.36 1.44
CA GLY A 530 1.26 0.39 2.37
C GLY A 530 0.80 -0.47 3.56
N ASN A 531 -0.46 -0.90 3.58
CA ASN A 531 -1.04 -1.76 4.64
C ASN A 531 -1.23 -3.21 4.19
N ILE A 532 -0.60 -3.59 3.07
CA ILE A 532 -0.89 -4.80 2.32
C ILE A 532 0.36 -5.64 2.26
N THR A 533 0.29 -6.88 2.73
CA THR A 533 1.34 -7.86 2.53
C THR A 533 1.07 -8.66 1.25
N ILE A 534 2.04 -8.69 0.34
CA ILE A 534 2.03 -9.57 -0.82
C ILE A 534 2.92 -10.77 -0.51
N HIS A 535 2.36 -11.97 -0.59
CA HIS A 535 3.09 -13.24 -0.49
C HIS A 535 3.47 -13.75 -1.89
N ASP A 536 4.53 -14.56 -1.98
CA ASP A 536 4.95 -15.33 -3.18
C ASP A 536 5.36 -14.49 -4.42
N LEU A 537 6.64 -14.12 -4.51
CA LEU A 537 7.16 -13.26 -5.58
C LEU A 537 8.46 -13.78 -6.20
N TRP A 538 8.75 -13.31 -7.43
CA TRP A 538 9.90 -13.72 -8.23
C TRP A 538 11.14 -12.91 -7.88
N LYS A 539 12.24 -13.59 -7.51
CA LYS A 539 13.50 -12.95 -7.09
C LYS A 539 14.64 -13.16 -8.06
N LEU A 540 15.33 -12.10 -8.49
CA LEU A 540 16.68 -12.12 -9.08
C LEU A 540 17.55 -13.17 -8.35
N ARG A 541 18.27 -14.01 -9.11
CA ARG A 541 19.07 -15.09 -8.52
C ARG A 541 20.18 -14.39 -7.80
N PRO A 542 20.47 -14.75 -6.56
CA PRO A 542 21.61 -14.17 -5.86
C PRO A 542 22.87 -14.35 -6.71
N PHE A 543 23.44 -13.24 -7.18
CA PHE A 543 24.79 -13.22 -7.74
C PHE A 543 25.67 -12.52 -6.75
N CYS A 544 26.62 -13.25 -6.22
CA CYS A 544 27.64 -12.68 -5.40
C CYS A 544 28.63 -11.91 -6.29
N TRP A 545 28.81 -10.63 -6.00
CA TRP A 545 29.92 -9.85 -6.50
C TRP A 545 30.82 -9.43 -5.33
N PRO A 546 32.14 -9.35 -5.55
CA PRO A 546 33.06 -8.84 -4.55
C PRO A 546 32.84 -7.33 -4.36
N SER A 547 32.31 -6.92 -3.21
CA SER A 547 31.90 -5.54 -2.93
C SER A 547 33.04 -4.54 -2.96
N ASP A 548 34.23 -4.94 -2.51
CA ASP A 548 35.44 -4.09 -2.60
C ASP A 548 35.72 -3.70 -4.07
N PRO A 549 36.22 -4.55 -4.97
CA PRO A 549 36.59 -4.11 -6.31
C PRO A 549 35.42 -3.58 -7.18
N GLY A 550 34.17 -3.91 -6.87
CA GLY A 550 33.01 -3.48 -7.67
C GLY A 550 32.40 -2.14 -7.28
N LEU A 551 32.61 -1.62 -6.06
CA LEU A 551 32.07 -0.31 -5.65
C LEU A 551 32.89 0.83 -6.27
N PRO A 552 32.25 1.97 -6.60
CA PRO A 552 32.98 3.12 -7.13
C PRO A 552 34.02 3.67 -6.15
N THR A 553 35.23 3.97 -6.65
CA THR A 553 36.41 4.41 -5.87
C THR A 553 36.67 5.91 -5.87
N ASN A 554 36.10 6.64 -6.84
CA ASN A 554 36.55 7.99 -7.17
C ASN A 554 35.75 9.04 -6.41
N VAL A 555 35.82 9.01 -5.09
CA VAL A 555 35.05 9.94 -4.26
C VAL A 555 35.96 10.96 -3.60
N MET A 556 35.57 12.23 -3.76
CA MET A 556 36.19 13.35 -3.08
C MET A 556 35.10 14.11 -2.31
N ASP A 557 35.33 14.39 -1.03
CA ASP A 557 34.59 15.39 -0.27
C ASP A 557 35.10 16.78 -0.69
N GLY A 558 34.63 17.26 -1.85
CA GLY A 558 35.15 18.48 -2.47
C GLY A 558 36.54 18.26 -3.10
N PRO A 559 37.59 19.00 -2.72
CA PRO A 559 38.95 18.75 -3.23
C PRO A 559 39.67 17.61 -2.50
N CYS A 560 39.06 17.00 -1.49
CA CYS A 560 39.71 16.09 -0.56
C CYS A 560 39.24 14.65 -0.70
N PRO A 561 40.09 13.64 -0.43
CA PRO A 561 39.66 12.25 -0.40
C PRO A 561 38.49 12.06 0.54
N ASP A 562 37.45 11.36 0.08
CA ASP A 562 36.29 11.03 0.90
C ASP A 562 36.71 10.16 2.08
N SER A 563 36.51 10.69 3.29
CA SER A 563 36.94 10.03 4.51
C SER A 563 35.91 9.04 5.05
N HIS A 564 34.67 9.10 4.55
CA HIS A 564 33.53 8.27 4.93
C HIS A 564 33.45 6.97 4.13
N HIS A 565 34.11 6.92 2.95
CA HIS A 565 34.07 5.78 2.03
C HIS A 565 35.41 5.02 1.89
N ARG A 566 36.27 5.07 2.91
CA ARG A 566 37.61 4.42 2.88
C ARG A 566 37.49 2.92 2.69
N CYS A 567 38.37 2.35 1.87
CA CYS A 567 38.34 0.92 1.53
C CYS A 567 37.01 0.51 0.90
N ARG A 568 36.30 1.49 0.33
CA ARG A 568 34.95 1.36 -0.22
C ARG A 568 33.94 0.82 0.79
N SER A 569 34.17 1.10 2.07
CA SER A 569 33.24 0.87 3.18
C SER A 569 32.52 2.16 3.48
N GLY A 570 31.22 2.16 3.77
CA GLY A 570 30.45 3.37 4.05
C GLY A 570 29.00 3.26 3.61
N LYS A 571 28.36 4.41 3.37
CA LYS A 571 26.96 4.50 2.96
C LYS A 571 26.88 4.49 1.43
N TYR A 572 26.11 3.59 0.85
CA TYR A 572 25.86 3.57 -0.59
C TYR A 572 24.37 3.42 -0.87
N THR A 573 23.95 3.80 -2.06
CA THR A 573 22.62 3.46 -2.60
C THR A 573 22.79 2.56 -3.80
N LEU A 574 22.19 1.37 -3.78
CA LEU A 574 22.05 0.51 -4.94
C LEU A 574 20.87 0.98 -5.79
N LEU A 575 21.03 0.96 -7.11
CA LEU A 575 19.99 1.28 -8.08
C LEU A 575 19.79 0.09 -9.02
N LEU A 576 18.57 -0.45 -9.04
CA LEU A 576 18.11 -1.35 -10.08
C LEU A 576 17.50 -0.52 -11.20
N HIS A 577 18.07 -0.62 -12.40
CA HIS A 577 17.60 0.04 -13.60
C HIS A 577 17.11 -1.00 -14.60
N VAL A 578 15.88 -0.87 -15.08
CA VAL A 578 15.26 -1.80 -16.02
C VAL A 578 14.73 -1.03 -17.23
N THR A 579 15.14 -1.44 -18.42
CA THR A 579 14.67 -0.88 -19.69
C THR A 579 13.78 -1.89 -20.41
N ASP A 580 12.65 -1.45 -20.98
CA ASP A 580 11.76 -2.28 -21.79
C ASP A 580 12.09 -2.27 -23.29
N THR A 581 11.39 -3.09 -24.07
CA THR A 581 11.57 -3.21 -25.53
C THR A 581 11.18 -1.96 -26.32
N LEU A 582 10.47 -1.01 -25.71
CA LEU A 582 10.11 0.28 -26.30
C LEU A 582 11.07 1.40 -25.85
N GLY A 583 12.01 1.12 -24.95
CA GLY A 583 12.98 2.07 -24.43
C GLY A 583 12.48 2.90 -23.24
N ASN A 584 11.44 2.46 -22.53
CA ASN A 584 11.06 3.07 -21.25
C ASN A 584 11.90 2.48 -20.12
N ASP A 585 12.24 3.33 -19.14
CA ASP A 585 13.06 2.97 -18.00
C ASP A 585 12.25 2.94 -16.70
N TYR A 586 12.60 1.98 -15.85
CA TYR A 586 12.02 1.75 -14.53
C TYR A 586 13.13 1.59 -13.51
N TYR A 587 12.90 2.09 -12.32
CA TYR A 587 13.94 2.23 -11.31
C TYR A 587 13.45 1.78 -9.95
N ASP A 588 14.36 1.21 -9.18
CA ASP A 588 14.21 1.04 -7.75
C ASP A 588 15.55 1.23 -7.05
N THR A 589 15.54 1.68 -5.79
CA THR A 589 16.76 1.98 -5.04
C THR A 589 16.72 1.46 -3.62
N GLN A 590 17.87 1.02 -3.13
CA GLN A 590 18.01 0.56 -1.75
C GLN A 590 19.28 1.14 -1.11
N GLN A 591 19.12 1.77 0.07
CA GLN A 591 20.22 2.25 0.90
C GLN A 591 20.91 1.08 1.61
N VAL A 592 22.24 1.06 1.58
CA VAL A 592 23.08 -0.06 2.06
C VAL A 592 24.33 0.47 2.76
N TRP A 593 24.67 -0.12 3.91
CA TRP A 593 25.98 0.07 4.54
C TRP A 593 26.92 -1.04 4.08
N PHE A 594 28.02 -0.67 3.43
CA PHE A 594 29.06 -1.62 3.06
C PHE A 594 30.19 -1.59 4.07
N ASP A 595 30.61 -2.77 4.50
CA ASP A 595 31.83 -2.98 5.27
C ASP A 595 32.76 -3.88 4.47
N ASN A 596 33.85 -3.30 3.99
CA ASN A 596 34.95 -3.97 3.33
C ASN A 596 36.25 -3.86 4.15
N LYS A 597 36.16 -3.40 5.41
CA LYS A 597 37.35 -3.26 6.27
C LYS A 597 37.69 -4.63 6.86
N PRO A 598 38.98 -4.98 6.95
CA PRO A 598 39.37 -6.28 7.47
C PRO A 598 39.35 -6.31 9.00
N LEU A 599 38.74 -7.36 9.56
CA LEU A 599 38.85 -7.70 10.97
C LEU A 599 40.30 -8.11 11.32
N THR A 600 40.87 -7.52 12.37
CA THR A 600 42.22 -7.86 12.85
C THR A 600 42.18 -8.66 14.15
N VAL A 601 42.82 -9.84 14.10
CA VAL A 601 42.87 -10.78 15.23
C VAL A 601 44.30 -11.25 15.43
N GLU A 602 44.86 -11.02 16.62
CA GLU A 602 46.24 -11.39 16.96
C GLU A 602 46.32 -11.89 18.40
N PHE A 603 47.08 -12.98 18.62
CA PHE A 603 47.43 -13.45 19.95
C PHE A 603 48.89 -13.09 20.24
N ALA A 604 49.12 -12.31 21.29
CA ALA A 604 50.44 -11.76 21.60
C ALA A 604 51.18 -12.54 22.69
N GLY A 605 50.47 -13.17 23.63
CA GLY A 605 51.09 -13.96 24.69
C GLY A 605 50.35 -13.91 26.02
N LEU A 606 51.08 -14.22 27.10
CA LEU A 606 50.62 -14.08 28.48
C LEU A 606 51.37 -12.92 29.14
N ALA A 607 50.65 -12.07 29.85
CA ALA A 607 51.22 -10.90 30.53
C ALA A 607 52.32 -11.32 31.51
N GLY A 608 53.52 -10.76 31.33
CA GLY A 608 54.69 -11.07 32.16
C GLY A 608 55.41 -12.37 31.81
N LEU A 609 54.97 -13.13 30.80
CA LEU A 609 55.68 -14.28 30.27
C LEU A 609 56.49 -13.88 29.01
N PRO A 610 57.82 -13.98 29.03
CA PRO A 610 58.63 -13.68 27.84
C PRO A 610 58.34 -14.64 26.68
N GLY A 611 58.52 -14.15 25.45
CA GLY A 611 58.39 -15.00 24.26
C GLY A 611 59.34 -16.20 24.29
N CYS A 612 58.88 -17.34 23.79
CA CYS A 612 59.62 -18.60 23.73
C CYS A 612 60.03 -19.18 25.11
N THR A 613 59.25 -18.90 26.17
CA THR A 613 59.47 -19.48 27.50
C THR A 613 58.30 -20.36 27.93
N ASP A 614 58.60 -21.36 28.76
CA ASP A 614 57.60 -22.23 29.36
C ASP A 614 56.88 -21.50 30.50
N LEU A 615 55.58 -21.74 30.65
CA LEU A 615 54.80 -21.24 31.77
C LEU A 615 54.95 -22.19 32.96
N HIS A 616 55.69 -21.75 33.97
CA HIS A 616 55.80 -22.48 35.23
C HIS A 616 54.69 -22.05 36.20
N ILE A 617 53.99 -23.02 36.80
CA ILE A 617 53.01 -22.84 37.86
C ILE A 617 53.63 -23.43 39.12
N GLY A 618 54.46 -22.65 39.80
CA GLY A 618 55.25 -23.09 40.96
C GLY A 618 55.30 -22.02 42.05
N LEU A 619 55.77 -22.39 43.24
CA LEU A 619 55.75 -21.54 44.44
C LEU A 619 56.61 -20.27 44.34
N ASN A 620 57.57 -20.22 43.40
CA ASN A 620 58.47 -19.10 43.17
C ASN A 620 58.12 -18.30 41.92
N THR A 621 56.89 -18.41 41.43
CA THR A 621 56.43 -17.72 40.22
C THR A 621 55.64 -16.48 40.62
N GLN A 622 55.67 -15.45 39.76
CA GLN A 622 54.92 -14.22 39.99
C GLN A 622 53.39 -14.39 39.88
N PHE A 623 52.93 -15.54 39.35
CA PHE A 623 51.53 -15.79 39.03
C PHE A 623 50.79 -16.58 40.12
N VAL A 624 51.51 -17.28 40.99
CA VAL A 624 50.93 -18.15 42.01
C VAL A 624 51.17 -17.53 43.38
N PRO A 625 50.11 -17.25 44.18
CA PRO A 625 50.26 -16.74 45.52
C PRO A 625 51.08 -17.69 46.41
N PRO A 626 51.80 -17.17 47.43
CA PRO A 626 52.54 -18.01 48.37
C PRO A 626 51.66 -19.12 48.98
N GLY A 627 52.16 -20.35 48.93
CA GLY A 627 51.43 -21.53 49.40
C GLY A 627 50.38 -22.10 48.42
N ALA A 628 50.21 -21.49 47.24
CA ALA A 628 49.31 -21.94 46.17
C ALA A 628 47.90 -22.37 46.67
N PRO A 629 47.18 -21.51 47.41
CA PRO A 629 45.88 -21.88 47.95
C PRO A 629 44.82 -22.03 46.85
N CYS A 630 44.11 -23.15 46.82
CA CYS A 630 43.10 -23.43 45.79
C CYS A 630 41.85 -22.55 45.89
N ASN A 631 41.62 -21.83 47.01
CA ASN A 631 40.48 -20.93 47.20
C ASN A 631 40.76 -19.48 46.76
N ILE A 632 41.96 -19.17 46.25
CA ILE A 632 42.33 -17.83 45.76
C ILE A 632 42.68 -17.94 44.27
N PRO A 633 42.15 -17.07 43.38
CA PRO A 633 42.49 -17.05 41.96
C PRO A 633 43.99 -16.83 41.69
N TRP A 634 44.52 -17.44 40.63
CA TRP A 634 45.90 -17.25 40.16
C TRP A 634 45.89 -16.50 38.81
N PRO A 635 45.68 -15.17 38.80
CA PRO A 635 45.41 -14.43 37.58
C PRO A 635 46.64 -14.26 36.69
N VAL A 636 46.48 -14.47 35.40
CA VAL A 636 47.39 -14.01 34.35
C VAL A 636 46.61 -13.33 33.23
N GLY A 637 47.08 -12.19 32.73
CA GLY A 637 46.45 -11.54 31.59
C GLY A 637 46.76 -12.26 30.28
N ILE A 638 45.76 -12.54 29.46
CA ILE A 638 45.96 -12.97 28.07
C ILE A 638 46.06 -11.71 27.20
N LEU A 639 47.14 -11.58 26.44
CA LEU A 639 47.42 -10.42 25.60
C LEU A 639 47.11 -10.70 24.13
N GLY A 640 46.54 -9.71 23.44
CA GLY A 640 46.34 -9.75 22.00
C GLY A 640 45.51 -8.59 21.46
N ILE A 641 45.06 -8.75 20.23
CA ILE A 641 44.26 -7.78 19.48
C ILE A 641 43.01 -8.49 18.97
N ALA A 642 41.85 -7.92 19.26
CA ALA A 642 40.57 -8.27 18.66
C ALA A 642 39.93 -6.94 18.25
N TYR A 643 40.14 -6.55 17.00
CA TYR A 643 39.89 -5.19 16.55
C TYR A 643 39.19 -5.19 15.20
N ASP A 644 38.14 -4.38 15.12
CA ASP A 644 37.42 -4.05 13.89
C ASP A 644 37.38 -2.54 13.74
N GLU A 645 37.56 -2.05 12.52
CA GLU A 645 37.57 -0.62 12.24
C GLU A 645 36.12 -0.16 12.00
N TYR A 646 35.73 0.99 12.55
CA TYR A 646 34.42 1.56 12.25
C TYR A 646 34.23 1.72 10.74
N ILE A 647 33.07 1.35 10.20
CA ILE A 647 32.76 1.50 8.77
C ILE A 647 32.94 2.96 8.34
N ASP A 648 32.32 3.88 9.09
CA ASP A 648 32.43 5.34 8.97
C ASP A 648 32.97 5.89 10.29
N GLU A 649 34.21 6.39 10.31
CA GLU A 649 34.86 6.90 11.53
C GLU A 649 34.13 8.10 12.17
N SER A 650 33.23 8.76 11.42
CA SER A 650 32.40 9.85 11.94
C SER A 650 31.12 9.37 12.64
N ASP A 651 30.73 8.11 12.45
CA ASP A 651 29.56 7.49 13.06
C ASP A 651 30.00 6.31 13.94
N LEU A 652 29.92 6.49 15.26
CA LEU A 652 30.35 5.47 16.22
C LEU A 652 29.22 4.54 16.64
N ASN A 653 28.05 4.62 16.01
CA ASN A 653 26.90 3.80 16.32
C ASN A 653 26.74 2.66 15.31
N PRO A 654 26.03 1.57 15.66
CA PRO A 654 25.61 0.59 14.67
C PRO A 654 24.79 1.25 13.54
N PRO A 655 24.98 0.85 12.28
CA PRO A 655 25.78 -0.31 11.84
C PRO A 655 27.27 -0.01 11.63
N SER A 656 27.74 1.22 11.86
CA SER A 656 29.16 1.59 11.69
C SER A 656 30.07 0.96 12.73
N ASP A 657 29.64 0.86 13.99
CA ASP A 657 30.24 -0.02 15.00
C ASP A 657 29.54 -1.37 14.99
N ASN A 658 30.08 -2.30 14.22
CA ASN A 658 29.54 -3.63 13.98
C ASN A 658 30.34 -4.76 14.67
N PHE A 659 31.39 -4.46 15.44
CA PHE A 659 32.13 -5.48 16.18
C PHE A 659 31.18 -6.30 17.07
N ASP A 660 31.16 -7.63 16.90
CA ASP A 660 30.21 -8.48 17.60
C ASP A 660 30.84 -9.07 18.86
N PHE A 661 31.82 -9.94 18.69
CA PHE A 661 32.54 -10.53 19.81
C PHE A 661 33.86 -11.20 19.42
N TYR A 662 34.66 -11.48 20.45
CA TYR A 662 35.75 -12.46 20.39
C TYR A 662 35.59 -13.56 21.45
N ILE A 663 36.19 -14.72 21.20
CA ILE A 663 36.28 -15.84 22.14
C ILE A 663 37.72 -16.36 22.23
N LEU A 664 38.04 -16.98 23.35
CA LEU A 664 39.35 -17.60 23.60
C LEU A 664 39.21 -19.09 23.89
N GLN A 665 40.08 -19.89 23.27
CA GLN A 665 40.15 -21.33 23.51
C GLN A 665 41.58 -21.76 23.83
N ILE A 666 41.70 -22.77 24.68
CA ILE A 666 42.96 -23.41 25.02
C ILE A 666 42.81 -24.91 24.77
N THR A 667 43.68 -25.49 23.96
CA THR A 667 43.68 -26.92 23.65
C THR A 667 44.90 -27.59 24.24
N ARG A 668 44.71 -28.63 25.05
CA ARG A 668 45.82 -29.47 25.54
C ARG A 668 46.32 -30.36 24.39
N GLN A 669 47.63 -30.47 24.23
CA GLN A 669 48.23 -31.38 23.25
C GLN A 669 47.78 -32.83 23.50
N GLY A 670 47.12 -33.43 22.49
CA GLY A 670 46.55 -34.78 22.59
C GLY A 670 45.39 -34.91 23.58
N GLY A 671 44.79 -33.80 24.01
CA GLY A 671 43.75 -33.75 25.03
C GLY A 671 42.57 -32.84 24.64
N PRO A 672 41.74 -32.45 25.62
CA PRO A 672 40.54 -31.66 25.36
C PRO A 672 40.83 -30.16 25.15
N THR A 673 39.84 -29.47 24.58
CA THR A 673 39.79 -28.00 24.45
C THR A 673 38.90 -27.41 25.54
N LEU A 674 39.34 -26.29 26.11
CA LEU A 674 38.63 -25.48 27.09
C LEU A 674 38.36 -24.09 26.48
N GLN A 675 37.11 -23.64 26.50
CA GLN A 675 36.78 -22.25 26.19
C GLN A 675 36.90 -21.40 27.47
N ILE A 676 37.56 -20.25 27.35
CA ILE A 676 37.92 -19.41 28.48
C ILE A 676 36.87 -18.30 28.65
N PRO A 677 36.35 -18.10 29.87
CA PRO A 677 35.53 -16.95 30.17
C PRO A 677 36.29 -15.63 29.97
N ILE A 678 35.63 -14.65 29.39
CA ILE A 678 36.13 -13.28 29.23
C ILE A 678 35.71 -12.46 30.45
N THR A 679 36.71 -11.96 31.17
CA THR A 679 36.50 -11.22 32.43
C THR A 679 37.65 -10.26 32.71
N PRO A 680 37.36 -9.06 33.26
CA PRO A 680 38.40 -8.12 33.66
C PRO A 680 39.06 -8.48 35.00
N ASP A 681 38.45 -9.33 35.83
CA ASP A 681 38.87 -9.50 37.24
C ASP A 681 38.66 -10.91 37.84
N LEU A 682 38.21 -11.91 37.06
CA LEU A 682 37.88 -13.29 37.49
C LEU A 682 36.69 -13.41 38.48
N ILE A 683 36.01 -12.32 38.79
CA ILE A 683 34.89 -12.26 39.74
C ILE A 683 33.61 -11.85 39.00
N ASN A 684 33.71 -10.80 38.19
CA ASN A 684 32.62 -10.23 37.42
C ASN A 684 32.64 -10.80 36.01
N TYR A 685 31.54 -11.47 35.66
CA TYR A 685 31.32 -12.06 34.35
C TYR A 685 30.12 -11.40 33.68
N GLY A 686 30.22 -11.17 32.37
CA GLY A 686 29.12 -10.66 31.57
C GLY A 686 27.96 -11.67 31.43
N PRO A 687 26.83 -11.24 30.83
CA PRO A 687 25.68 -12.11 30.60
C PRO A 687 26.01 -13.31 29.69
N ASP A 688 26.90 -13.12 28.71
CA ASP A 688 27.57 -14.21 27.99
C ASP A 688 29.05 -14.22 28.40
N PRO A 689 29.44 -15.02 29.41
CA PRO A 689 30.76 -14.95 29.98
C PRO A 689 31.85 -15.45 29.04
N PHE A 690 31.51 -16.07 27.90
CA PHE A 690 32.49 -16.63 26.98
C PHE A 690 32.74 -15.75 25.75
N LYS A 691 32.12 -14.56 25.70
CA LYS A 691 32.25 -13.60 24.60
C LYS A 691 32.68 -12.23 25.12
N GLY A 692 33.75 -11.69 24.54
CA GLY A 692 34.16 -10.31 24.74
C GLY A 692 33.55 -9.44 23.64
N THR A 693 32.68 -8.50 23.99
CA THR A 693 31.91 -7.70 23.02
C THR A 693 32.49 -6.31 22.77
N THR A 694 33.74 -6.08 23.19
CA THR A 694 34.44 -4.80 23.01
C THR A 694 35.75 -5.03 22.30
N ARG A 695 36.13 -4.10 21.41
CA ARG A 695 37.44 -4.10 20.76
C ARG A 695 38.57 -4.05 21.80
N VAL A 696 39.64 -4.81 21.57
CA VAL A 696 40.82 -4.89 22.45
C VAL A 696 42.08 -4.73 21.62
N GLY A 697 43.01 -3.90 22.09
CA GLY A 697 44.24 -3.59 21.35
C GLY A 697 44.00 -2.64 20.16
N ASP A 698 45.07 -2.32 19.45
CA ASP A 698 45.02 -1.64 18.14
C ASP A 698 46.12 -2.21 17.24
N PRO A 699 45.81 -2.59 15.99
CA PRO A 699 46.81 -3.15 15.08
C PRO A 699 47.84 -2.13 14.56
N GLY A 700 47.63 -0.84 14.82
CA GLY A 700 48.47 0.25 14.36
C GLY A 700 48.49 0.45 12.84
N THR A 701 47.54 -0.18 12.15
CA THR A 701 47.33 -0.10 10.71
C THR A 701 45.83 0.05 10.42
N ARG A 702 45.50 0.63 9.26
CA ARG A 702 44.13 0.82 8.76
C ARG A 702 44.10 0.37 7.30
N CYS A 703 42.92 0.08 6.78
CA CYS A 703 42.78 -0.59 5.48
C CYS A 703 43.30 0.23 4.28
N ASP A 704 43.22 1.56 4.31
CA ASP A 704 43.83 2.47 3.33
C ASP A 704 44.50 3.67 4.04
N PRO A 705 45.82 3.88 3.90
CA PRO A 705 46.44 5.10 4.38
C PRO A 705 46.03 6.28 3.50
N VAL A 706 45.37 7.29 4.07
CA VAL A 706 44.96 8.50 3.34
C VAL A 706 46.23 9.21 2.83
N PRO A 707 46.40 9.38 1.50
CA PRO A 707 47.50 10.16 0.98
C PRO A 707 47.36 11.61 1.46
N LEU A 708 48.45 12.20 1.91
CA LEU A 708 48.49 13.62 2.29
C LEU A 708 48.24 14.48 1.04
N VAL A 709 47.01 14.97 0.87
CA VAL A 709 46.63 15.90 -0.19
C VAL A 709 46.77 17.33 0.32
N VAL A 710 47.52 18.16 -0.41
CA VAL A 710 47.73 19.58 -0.08
C VAL A 710 46.38 20.32 -0.08
N GLY A 711 46.06 20.98 1.03
CA GLY A 711 44.80 21.71 1.20
C GLY A 711 43.69 20.94 1.91
N CYS A 712 43.92 19.66 2.23
CA CYS A 712 42.99 18.83 2.98
C CYS A 712 43.36 18.75 4.47
N PRO A 713 42.38 18.56 5.37
CA PRO A 713 42.68 18.21 6.75
C PRO A 713 43.55 16.95 6.79
N PRO A 714 44.63 16.92 7.60
CA PRO A 714 45.38 15.69 7.76
C PRO A 714 44.48 14.61 8.37
N PRO A 715 44.59 13.35 7.93
CA PRO A 715 43.85 12.26 8.53
C PRO A 715 44.16 12.17 10.04
N PRO A 716 43.22 11.69 10.87
CA PRO A 716 43.50 11.42 12.28
C PRO A 716 44.74 10.54 12.42
N PRO A 717 45.62 10.80 13.41
CA PRO A 717 46.80 9.97 13.62
C PRO A 717 46.36 8.56 14.01
N ILE A 718 46.83 7.57 13.25
CA ILE A 718 46.63 6.15 13.57
C ILE A 718 47.44 5.85 14.85
N PRO A 719 46.80 5.31 15.92
CA PRO A 719 47.53 4.90 17.12
C PRO A 719 48.65 3.90 16.77
N PRO A 720 49.79 3.91 17.48
CA PRO A 720 50.77 2.85 17.32
C PRO A 720 50.18 1.50 17.72
N LYS A 721 50.67 0.41 17.12
CA LYS A 721 50.24 -0.94 17.48
C LYS A 721 50.43 -1.20 18.97
N PHE A 722 49.41 -1.73 19.64
CA PHE A 722 49.52 -2.22 21.02
C PHE A 722 48.60 -3.41 21.27
N ASP A 723 49.08 -4.33 22.10
CA ASP A 723 48.30 -5.48 22.57
C ASP A 723 47.54 -5.11 23.84
N GLY A 724 46.25 -5.42 23.89
CA GLY A 724 45.42 -5.24 25.07
C GLY A 724 45.29 -6.53 25.88
N ILE A 725 44.75 -6.42 27.10
CA ILE A 725 44.35 -7.59 27.89
C ILE A 725 42.99 -8.06 27.39
N LEU A 726 42.95 -9.23 26.77
CA LEU A 726 41.72 -9.87 26.28
C LEU A 726 40.90 -10.45 27.45
N THR A 727 41.55 -11.09 28.40
CA THR A 727 40.89 -11.56 29.63
C THR A 727 41.93 -11.82 30.71
N LEU A 728 41.50 -11.90 31.96
CA LEU A 728 42.26 -12.60 32.99
C LEU A 728 41.95 -14.09 32.96
N LEU A 729 43.00 -14.90 32.99
CA LEU A 729 42.97 -16.36 33.05
C LEU A 729 43.34 -16.81 34.46
N ASP A 730 42.58 -17.73 35.02
CA ASP A 730 42.92 -18.35 36.29
C ASP A 730 43.79 -19.59 36.09
N LEU A 731 45.06 -19.54 36.47
CA LEU A 731 46.00 -20.65 36.28
C LEU A 731 45.66 -21.90 37.07
N ARG A 732 44.76 -21.82 38.07
CA ARG A 732 44.25 -23.01 38.79
C ARG A 732 43.63 -24.04 37.85
N ILE A 733 43.15 -23.64 36.67
CA ILE A 733 42.60 -24.56 35.66
C ILE A 733 43.61 -25.61 35.18
N PHE A 734 44.91 -25.33 35.29
CA PHE A 734 45.98 -26.22 34.87
C PHE A 734 46.48 -27.13 36.00
N ASP A 735 46.09 -26.91 37.25
CA ASP A 735 46.47 -27.75 38.40
C ASP A 735 45.36 -28.75 38.72
N ALA A 736 45.64 -30.06 38.60
CA ALA A 736 44.63 -31.09 38.86
C ALA A 736 44.08 -31.08 40.29
N THR A 737 44.83 -30.56 41.26
CA THR A 737 44.38 -30.44 42.66
C THR A 737 43.45 -29.23 42.84
N CYS A 738 43.77 -28.07 42.26
CA CYS A 738 42.99 -26.84 42.42
C CYS A 738 41.89 -26.61 41.37
N ALA A 739 41.92 -27.29 40.22
CA ALA A 739 40.96 -27.09 39.13
C ALA A 739 39.51 -27.20 39.58
N LEU A 740 39.19 -28.13 40.48
CA LEU A 740 37.83 -28.31 41.02
C LEU A 740 37.35 -27.14 41.90
N SER A 741 38.26 -26.27 42.33
CA SER A 741 37.98 -25.08 43.16
C SER A 741 37.79 -23.81 42.33
N VAL A 742 37.96 -23.89 41.00
CA VAL A 742 37.70 -22.75 40.11
C VAL A 742 36.19 -22.59 39.97
N PRO A 743 35.63 -21.43 40.34
CA PRO A 743 34.19 -21.22 40.28
C PRO A 743 33.69 -21.18 38.83
N ALA A 744 32.39 -21.41 38.68
CA ALA A 744 31.68 -21.14 37.42
C ALA A 744 31.97 -19.69 36.95
N PRO A 745 32.06 -19.43 35.64
CA PRO A 745 31.58 -20.26 34.54
C PRO A 745 32.62 -21.22 33.93
N TYR A 746 33.81 -21.38 34.53
CA TYR A 746 34.79 -22.35 34.03
C TYR A 746 34.21 -23.78 34.05
N VAL A 747 34.26 -24.46 32.90
CA VAL A 747 33.89 -25.89 32.78
C VAL A 747 35.12 -26.66 32.32
N ILE A 748 35.92 -27.11 33.28
CA ILE A 748 37.22 -27.72 33.01
C ILE A 748 37.02 -29.20 32.62
N PRO A 749 37.36 -29.61 31.37
CA PRO A 749 37.13 -30.97 30.95
C PRO A 749 38.10 -31.95 31.61
N ALA A 750 37.64 -33.20 31.79
CA ALA A 750 38.47 -34.27 32.31
C ALA A 750 39.72 -34.47 31.43
N GLY A 751 40.89 -34.56 32.05
CA GLY A 751 42.15 -34.65 31.32
C GLY A 751 42.67 -33.32 30.78
N PHE A 752 42.05 -32.17 31.10
CA PHE A 752 42.65 -30.86 30.83
C PHE A 752 43.78 -30.50 31.82
N PRO A 753 43.60 -30.61 33.15
CA PRO A 753 44.63 -30.20 34.11
C PRO A 753 45.85 -31.14 34.15
N LEU A 754 46.96 -30.64 34.68
CA LEU A 754 48.21 -31.36 34.91
C LEU A 754 48.32 -31.85 36.34
N LYS A 755 48.87 -33.05 36.50
CA LYS A 755 49.37 -33.49 37.81
C LYS A 755 50.56 -32.63 38.20
N ARG A 756 50.70 -32.32 39.48
CA ARG A 756 51.90 -31.68 40.02
C ARG A 756 53.15 -32.48 39.69
N GLY A 757 54.24 -31.80 39.30
CA GLY A 757 55.48 -32.35 38.78
C GLY A 757 55.46 -32.74 37.29
N THR A 758 54.45 -32.34 36.51
CA THR A 758 54.34 -32.68 35.07
C THR A 758 54.18 -31.44 34.19
N CYS A 759 54.63 -31.55 32.94
CA CYS A 759 54.48 -30.53 31.91
C CYS A 759 53.71 -31.08 30.70
N CYS A 760 53.01 -30.22 29.97
CA CYS A 760 52.36 -30.55 28.71
C CYS A 760 52.29 -29.32 27.79
N GLY A 761 52.26 -29.54 26.48
CA GLY A 761 51.94 -28.49 25.52
C GLY A 761 50.46 -28.10 25.58
N TYR A 762 50.20 -26.81 25.49
CA TYR A 762 48.87 -26.22 25.29
C TYR A 762 48.93 -25.24 24.12
N ALA A 763 47.82 -25.07 23.42
CA ALA A 763 47.70 -24.13 22.32
C ALA A 763 46.54 -23.16 22.56
N PHE A 764 46.83 -21.87 22.52
CA PHE A 764 45.86 -20.79 22.64
C PHE A 764 45.37 -20.37 21.26
N GLN A 765 44.08 -20.11 21.13
CA GLN A 765 43.48 -19.58 19.91
C GLN A 765 42.50 -18.48 20.27
N LEU A 766 42.59 -17.38 19.54
CA LEU A 766 41.66 -16.27 19.59
C LEU A 766 40.81 -16.29 18.31
N TYR A 767 39.52 -16.13 18.47
CA TYR A 767 38.58 -15.89 17.38
C TYR A 767 37.90 -14.57 17.60
N ALA A 768 37.73 -13.77 16.55
CA ALA A 768 36.83 -12.63 16.59
C ALA A 768 35.92 -12.64 15.37
N ARG A 769 34.81 -11.90 15.49
CA ARG A 769 33.80 -11.72 14.46
C ARG A 769 33.09 -10.38 14.63
N ASP A 770 32.66 -9.80 13.52
CA ASP A 770 31.73 -8.68 13.47
C ASP A 770 30.34 -9.07 12.91
N ARG A 771 29.43 -8.09 12.85
CA ARG A 771 28.02 -8.28 12.42
C ARG A 771 27.80 -8.12 10.93
N THR A 772 28.84 -7.88 10.13
CA THR A 772 28.71 -7.73 8.68
C THR A 772 28.18 -8.99 8.04
N ARG A 773 27.19 -8.81 7.19
CA ARG A 773 26.48 -9.87 6.47
C ARG A 773 27.17 -10.16 5.15
N SER A 774 27.36 -11.43 4.85
CA SER A 774 27.99 -11.87 3.61
C SER A 774 27.39 -13.19 3.15
N ASP A 775 27.32 -13.39 1.83
CA ASP A 775 26.90 -14.66 1.23
C ASP A 775 28.05 -15.66 1.09
N SER A 776 29.28 -15.24 1.41
CA SER A 776 30.44 -16.13 1.58
C SER A 776 30.78 -16.34 3.04
N VAL A 777 31.21 -17.55 3.39
CA VAL A 777 31.85 -17.82 4.68
C VAL A 777 33.25 -17.20 4.71
N SER A 778 33.60 -16.50 5.79
CA SER A 778 34.97 -16.23 6.28
C SER A 778 35.70 -14.90 6.00
N CYS A 779 35.04 -13.75 5.79
CA CYS A 779 35.77 -12.48 5.62
C CYS A 779 35.66 -11.49 6.81
N HIS A 780 34.62 -11.64 7.63
CA HIS A 780 34.33 -10.83 8.82
C HIS A 780 34.41 -11.67 10.11
N GLU A 781 35.21 -12.72 10.03
CA GLU A 781 35.56 -13.58 11.15
C GLU A 781 36.96 -14.13 10.92
N ALA A 782 37.75 -14.26 11.98
CA ALA A 782 39.10 -14.79 11.87
C ALA A 782 39.51 -15.54 13.13
N TRP A 783 40.26 -16.62 12.92
CA TRP A 783 40.98 -17.35 13.97
C TRP A 783 42.47 -17.02 13.88
N THR A 784 43.11 -16.84 15.03
CA THR A 784 44.57 -16.86 15.08
C THR A 784 45.08 -18.28 14.82
N PRO A 785 46.30 -18.42 14.29
CA PRO A 785 47.04 -19.67 14.40
C PRO A 785 47.14 -20.12 15.87
N PRO A 786 47.19 -21.43 16.15
CA PRO A 786 47.40 -21.92 17.51
C PRO A 786 48.74 -21.44 18.07
N TRP A 787 48.70 -20.66 19.16
CA TRP A 787 49.89 -20.22 19.88
C TRP A 787 50.26 -21.25 20.94
N ALA A 788 51.34 -21.99 20.71
CA ALA A 788 51.75 -23.07 21.58
C ALA A 788 52.63 -22.60 22.74
N VAL A 789 52.40 -23.13 23.93
CA VAL A 789 53.22 -22.95 25.13
C VAL A 789 53.28 -24.26 25.92
N CYS A 790 54.46 -24.60 26.44
CA CYS A 790 54.57 -25.68 27.42
C CYS A 790 54.20 -25.12 28.80
N ILE A 791 53.24 -25.77 29.47
CA ILE A 791 52.85 -25.41 30.83
C ILE A 791 53.37 -26.50 31.76
N CYS A 792 54.14 -26.10 32.77
CA CYS A 792 54.71 -26.97 33.79
C CYS A 792 54.06 -26.70 35.15
N ASN A 793 53.43 -27.72 35.72
CA ASN A 793 52.88 -27.65 37.08
C ASN A 793 53.95 -28.08 38.09
N ASP A 794 54.83 -27.16 38.49
CA ASP A 794 55.97 -27.44 39.37
C ASP A 794 55.66 -27.25 40.87
N LEU A 795 54.38 -27.20 41.22
CA LEU A 795 53.98 -27.26 42.62
C LEU A 795 54.44 -28.58 43.26
N PRO A 796 54.81 -28.58 44.55
CA PRO A 796 55.14 -29.81 45.24
C PRO A 796 53.94 -30.76 45.20
N GLY A 797 54.20 -32.01 44.79
CA GLY A 797 53.18 -33.06 44.77
C GLY A 797 52.52 -33.20 46.14
N ASP A 798 51.25 -33.61 46.16
CA ASP A 798 50.55 -33.94 47.39
C ASP A 798 51.24 -35.18 48.01
N GLY A 799 52.28 -34.94 48.81
CA GLY A 799 53.04 -35.96 49.50
C GLY A 799 52.19 -36.61 50.58
N ASN A 800 51.35 -37.56 50.18
CA ASN A 800 50.83 -38.64 51.01
C ASN A 800 51.04 -39.95 50.24
N GLY A 801 52.23 -40.52 50.42
CA GLY A 801 52.36 -41.98 50.58
C GLY A 801 52.07 -42.33 52.02
#